data_AF-A0A7Y3PIJ5-F1
#
_entry.id   AF-A0A7Y3PIJ5-F1
#
_cell.length_a   1.000
_cell.length_b   1.000
_cell.length_c   1.000
_cell.angle_alpha   90.00
_cell.angle_beta   90.00
_cell.angle_gamma   90.00
#
_symmetry.space_group_name_H-M   'P 1'
#
loop_
_entity.id
_entity.type
_entity.pdbx_description
1 polymer ?
#
loop_
_entity_poly.entity_id
_entity_poly.type
_entity_poly.pdbx_seq_one_letter_code
_entity_poly.pdbx_strand_id
1 'polypeptide(L)'
;MKLIEGTLNTLMPNAPRVVAVVVVHDPGTWFQEMLDSLRDSDYPNLSVIFVDTSSEVDVTDAIHAALPAASVVKAESDLGFAGACNKGANQASRATHLLFCHDDVAFAPDAIRKMVEEAFLMNAGVVTPKYVVWNSPSQMLALGAAMDRTGSVASRVDVGDLDQGQYDVSQEVFVAPGGATLIRKDLFQAIKGFDDKMFLYYEDVDLSWRAQIAGARIVAAPLARVRHLSVSTLGARRSRGGRRKKNTMVRARLPRHDRLRYARKNQLRALLANARGFTRFVSIIEYLVLTIFEALYFLLTGKPKIAFSIVESWLGIATKRQSLRRKRKSILSYQVKSDVELRNQMVRGSARIKGFINSRKNFRSSAEEARRISAWHDYSSEKSLLDRLTKPSFKQSKDSGRFDEASSITIAFARISRGFMWLMVGFVLVGTRHLSIGNIPLVGQFLPFGPAHTLLATYFSGPSNHHGPISPSPTSDLLLGVIGYVFLGGTGVEAHFIFMALIAMGLAGVFRIVADFRNRTAAYAAVGIYAIGPILGGVVSSASFGGIVVYGLAPWFLIRVLRLSNFPGIVKSSRLSTVYELTVEGIWLGLIFAFAPSFLFIFVLLILTILIVGNFLGYLGSIKRYLAVQIAAFCIALALNSPWIFTFFVPGARSPALFGSAGPAHVGIQWLLLLRVSQTARVAPLFGLYLVALIASVVFVAGRKADGVLTLFAIFCVTQVVAVFSSYGGFGTDPISLELVLPVAFLSAVIAIGSGIEAAFTVLPTLKIGWRHSIAFLTAASILIASYSMLGQNTSGRYQLGAQGYESSLGWMVPNSRSNPGKVLWLGRLGTVPGGSYQISSDMAAGVAGIGNPTVESLFSPANPGLDALAINAVNAAVRENTVYIGKPLANLGIKYVVIPQSSLSSPSFLTSDLNLMLSRQRDLNQLVADPSVVAFSVQDPLKVPGPTHLSPFNALLNFLRLIIGIVVAAFWLGLVEASLSRRSVALWITRRFFATPLGQTLVTIGRLFRWSVNSKNVSKLGKGWGGRRKSIKSTLSELPPQRAGSINEFKHIKITSSENRVEDRSSDARVTNGED
;
A
#
# COMPACT_ATOMS: atom_id res chain seq x y z
N MET A 1 -46.99 -35.40 36.72
CA MET A 1 -46.86 -33.92 36.70
C MET A 1 -46.65 -33.36 38.11
N LYS A 2 -47.64 -33.39 39.01
CA LYS A 2 -47.50 -32.89 40.40
C LYS A 2 -46.29 -33.42 41.20
N LEU A 3 -45.87 -34.68 41.01
CA LEU A 3 -44.64 -35.21 41.63
C LEU A 3 -43.36 -34.50 41.15
N ILE A 4 -43.30 -34.03 39.89
CA ILE A 4 -42.14 -33.32 39.34
C ILE A 4 -42.09 -31.87 39.87
N GLU A 5 -43.25 -31.22 40.01
CA GLU A 5 -43.36 -29.89 40.64
C GLU A 5 -42.90 -29.92 42.12
N GLY A 6 -43.27 -30.97 42.86
CA GLY A 6 -42.82 -31.18 44.24
C GLY A 6 -41.30 -31.39 44.36
N THR A 7 -40.66 -32.05 43.38
CA THR A 7 -39.20 -32.28 43.37
C THR A 7 -38.42 -31.04 42.90
N LEU A 8 -38.97 -30.22 42.01
CA LEU A 8 -38.35 -28.96 41.59
C LEU A 8 -38.33 -27.92 42.72
N ASN A 9 -39.43 -27.78 43.47
CA ASN A 9 -39.50 -26.85 44.60
C ASN A 9 -38.56 -27.21 45.77
N THR A 10 -38.13 -28.47 45.88
CA THR A 10 -37.19 -28.92 46.94
C THR A 10 -35.72 -28.78 46.55
N LEU A 11 -35.38 -28.54 45.27
CA LEU A 11 -34.00 -28.32 44.80
C LEU A 11 -33.61 -26.83 44.68
N MET A 12 -34.55 -25.91 44.86
CA MET A 12 -34.37 -24.46 44.69
C MET A 12 -33.71 -23.63 45.83
N PRO A 13 -33.27 -24.14 47.01
CA PRO A 13 -32.67 -23.28 48.05
C PRO A 13 -31.39 -22.51 47.66
N ASN A 14 -30.70 -22.93 46.59
CA ASN A 14 -29.32 -22.51 46.29
C ASN A 14 -29.15 -21.59 45.05
N ALA A 15 -30.23 -21.01 44.52
CA ALA A 15 -30.12 -20.04 43.42
C ALA A 15 -29.26 -18.82 43.85
N PRO A 16 -28.18 -18.46 43.12
CA PRO A 16 -27.25 -17.41 43.56
C PRO A 16 -27.92 -16.03 43.56
N ARG A 17 -27.58 -15.18 44.54
CA ARG A 17 -28.28 -13.90 44.70
C ARG A 17 -27.95 -12.93 43.57
N VAL A 18 -28.98 -12.49 42.85
CA VAL A 18 -28.90 -11.45 41.82
C VAL A 18 -29.47 -10.15 42.40
N VAL A 19 -28.73 -9.06 42.28
CA VAL A 19 -29.26 -7.72 42.58
C VAL A 19 -29.34 -6.92 41.28
N ALA A 20 -30.56 -6.61 40.85
CA ALA A 20 -30.80 -5.71 39.74
C ALA A 20 -30.60 -4.26 40.20
N VAL A 21 -29.81 -3.50 39.44
CA VAL A 21 -29.55 -2.07 39.64
C VAL A 21 -30.13 -1.34 38.43
N VAL A 22 -31.34 -0.82 38.59
CA VAL A 22 -32.10 -0.13 37.54
C VAL A 22 -31.81 1.36 37.63
N VAL A 23 -31.32 1.98 36.56
CA VAL A 23 -31.07 3.44 36.53
C VAL A 23 -32.28 4.16 35.94
N VAL A 24 -32.88 5.04 36.73
CA VAL A 24 -34.14 5.76 36.41
C VAL A 24 -33.88 7.26 36.28
N HIS A 25 -34.45 7.91 35.27
CA HIS A 25 -34.51 9.38 35.19
C HIS A 25 -35.61 9.87 34.24
N ASP A 26 -36.63 10.55 34.74
CA ASP A 26 -37.80 10.99 33.96
C ASP A 26 -38.42 9.88 33.11
N PRO A 27 -38.81 8.73 33.70
CA PRO A 27 -39.32 7.60 32.94
C PRO A 27 -40.71 7.90 32.37
N GLY A 28 -41.00 7.35 31.18
CA GLY A 28 -42.23 7.61 30.44
C GLY A 28 -43.28 6.50 30.59
N THR A 29 -44.20 6.41 29.62
CA THR A 29 -45.30 5.43 29.62
C THR A 29 -44.84 3.97 29.60
N TRP A 30 -43.60 3.70 29.20
CA TRP A 30 -42.98 2.36 29.20
C TRP A 30 -42.58 1.88 30.61
N PHE A 31 -42.57 2.75 31.62
CA PHE A 31 -42.04 2.44 32.94
C PHE A 31 -42.83 1.33 33.65
N GLN A 32 -44.16 1.38 33.56
CA GLN A 32 -45.04 0.38 34.17
C GLN A 32 -44.74 -1.02 33.63
N GLU A 33 -44.64 -1.16 32.31
CA GLU A 33 -44.32 -2.41 31.63
C GLU A 33 -42.91 -2.95 31.97
N MET A 34 -41.95 -2.06 32.28
CA MET A 34 -40.64 -2.47 32.82
C MET A 34 -40.75 -2.97 34.27
N LEU A 35 -41.50 -2.28 35.15
CA LEU A 35 -41.74 -2.70 36.53
C LEU A 35 -42.46 -4.05 36.58
N ASP A 36 -43.51 -4.22 35.77
CA ASP A 36 -44.24 -5.47 35.60
C ASP A 36 -43.29 -6.61 35.17
N SER A 37 -42.39 -6.36 34.20
CA SER A 37 -41.43 -7.38 33.74
C SER A 37 -40.41 -7.84 34.79
N LEU A 38 -40.13 -7.01 35.81
CA LEU A 38 -39.28 -7.39 36.94
C LEU A 38 -40.06 -8.11 38.05
N ARG A 39 -41.35 -7.80 38.22
CA ARG A 39 -42.27 -8.52 39.12
C ARG A 39 -42.54 -9.93 38.62
N ASP A 40 -42.75 -10.06 37.31
CA ASP A 40 -43.17 -11.30 36.65
C ASP A 40 -41.96 -12.21 36.28
N SER A 41 -40.77 -11.93 36.83
CA SER A 41 -39.53 -12.71 36.65
C SER A 41 -39.58 -14.05 37.40
N ASP A 42 -39.21 -15.14 36.73
CA ASP A 42 -39.20 -16.50 37.32
C ASP A 42 -38.01 -16.78 38.26
N TYR A 43 -37.07 -15.84 38.39
CA TYR A 43 -35.84 -16.04 39.16
C TYR A 43 -36.04 -15.87 40.68
N PRO A 44 -35.82 -16.92 41.50
CA PRO A 44 -36.29 -16.95 42.90
C PRO A 44 -35.44 -16.13 43.89
N ASN A 45 -34.20 -15.74 43.54
CA ASN A 45 -33.30 -14.98 44.42
C ASN A 45 -32.90 -13.62 43.83
N LEU A 46 -33.91 -12.88 43.36
CA LEU A 46 -33.80 -11.52 42.84
C LEU A 46 -34.03 -10.48 43.94
N SER A 47 -33.24 -9.42 43.97
CA SER A 47 -33.56 -8.17 44.68
C SER A 47 -33.36 -6.99 43.74
N VAL A 48 -34.15 -5.92 43.89
CA VAL A 48 -34.12 -4.78 42.95
C VAL A 48 -33.78 -3.47 43.69
N ILE A 49 -32.81 -2.74 43.16
CA ILE A 49 -32.39 -1.41 43.59
C ILE A 49 -32.62 -0.45 42.43
N PHE A 50 -33.54 0.50 42.60
CA PHE A 50 -33.73 1.60 41.65
C PHE A 50 -32.84 2.78 42.06
N VAL A 51 -32.06 3.32 41.13
CA VAL A 51 -31.23 4.51 41.34
C VAL A 51 -31.81 5.65 40.50
N ASP A 52 -32.54 6.56 41.16
CA ASP A 52 -33.13 7.74 40.53
C ASP A 52 -32.09 8.85 40.41
N THR A 53 -31.69 9.19 39.18
CA THR A 53 -30.71 10.24 38.88
C THR A 53 -31.39 11.59 38.71
N SER A 54 -32.05 12.06 39.76
CA SER A 54 -32.77 13.35 39.85
C SER A 54 -33.86 13.52 38.78
N SER A 55 -34.90 12.67 38.82
CA SER A 55 -36.14 12.86 38.05
C SER A 55 -36.89 14.14 38.47
N GLU A 56 -37.65 14.74 37.55
CA GLU A 56 -38.53 15.90 37.79
C GLU A 56 -39.74 15.54 38.66
N VAL A 57 -40.20 14.28 38.58
CA VAL A 57 -41.31 13.71 39.34
C VAL A 57 -40.78 12.54 40.16
N ASP A 58 -41.23 12.42 41.41
CA ASP A 58 -40.85 11.30 42.27
C ASP A 58 -41.44 9.98 41.75
N VAL A 59 -40.56 9.00 41.51
CA VAL A 59 -40.93 7.68 40.99
C VAL A 59 -41.16 6.64 42.10
N THR A 60 -40.93 7.02 43.37
CA THR A 60 -40.88 6.10 44.51
C THR A 60 -42.20 5.36 44.73
N ASP A 61 -43.33 6.07 44.69
CA ASP A 61 -44.65 5.48 44.95
C ASP A 61 -45.05 4.47 43.85
N ALA A 62 -44.76 4.80 42.58
CA ALA A 62 -45.00 3.91 41.45
C ALA A 62 -44.13 2.64 41.53
N ILE A 63 -42.89 2.76 41.98
CA ILE A 63 -41.99 1.61 42.20
C ILE A 63 -42.54 0.70 43.31
N HIS A 64 -42.89 1.25 44.48
CA HIS A 64 -43.38 0.44 45.60
C HIS A 64 -44.77 -0.16 45.35
N ALA A 65 -45.62 0.49 44.54
CA ALA A 65 -46.90 -0.08 44.12
C ALA A 65 -46.74 -1.35 43.27
N ALA A 66 -45.73 -1.41 42.40
CA ALA A 66 -45.46 -2.57 41.55
C ALA A 66 -44.53 -3.61 42.20
N LEU A 67 -43.56 -3.16 43.00
CA LEU A 67 -42.49 -3.94 43.62
C LEU A 67 -42.27 -3.49 45.08
N PRO A 68 -43.12 -3.90 46.04
CA PRO A 68 -43.06 -3.40 47.42
C PRO A 68 -41.70 -3.59 48.11
N ALA A 69 -41.00 -4.69 47.80
CA ALA A 69 -39.70 -5.05 48.37
C ALA A 69 -38.47 -4.40 47.67
N ALA A 70 -38.66 -3.58 46.65
CA ALA A 70 -37.56 -2.88 45.98
C ALA A 70 -37.05 -1.69 46.81
N SER A 71 -35.76 -1.41 46.76
CA SER A 71 -35.17 -0.22 47.41
C SER A 71 -34.95 0.91 46.40
N VAL A 72 -35.32 2.14 46.77
CA VAL A 72 -35.14 3.33 45.92
C VAL A 72 -34.02 4.22 46.47
N VAL A 73 -33.07 4.58 45.60
CA VAL A 73 -31.87 5.36 45.91
C VAL A 73 -31.88 6.65 45.11
N LYS A 74 -32.31 7.74 45.72
CA LYS A 74 -32.29 9.06 45.09
C LYS A 74 -30.86 9.62 45.01
N ALA A 75 -30.53 10.31 43.92
CA ALA A 75 -29.28 11.04 43.75
C ALA A 75 -29.54 12.56 43.73
N GLU A 76 -28.66 13.32 44.38
CA GLU A 76 -28.74 14.78 44.47
C GLU A 76 -28.56 15.49 43.12
N SER A 77 -28.01 14.79 42.13
CA SER A 77 -27.79 15.29 40.77
C SER A 77 -27.72 14.14 39.76
N ASP A 78 -27.81 14.46 38.47
CA ASP A 78 -27.61 13.50 37.37
C ASP A 78 -26.15 12.99 37.36
N LEU A 79 -25.93 11.83 37.96
CA LEU A 79 -24.65 11.13 38.00
C LEU A 79 -24.29 10.45 36.66
N GLY A 80 -25.21 10.44 35.70
CA GLY A 80 -25.16 9.57 34.53
C GLY A 80 -25.25 8.08 34.90
N PHE A 81 -25.30 7.22 33.87
CA PHE A 81 -25.48 5.78 34.01
C PHE A 81 -24.31 5.13 34.77
N ALA A 82 -23.07 5.42 34.35
CA ALA A 82 -21.85 4.95 35.03
C ALA A 82 -21.82 5.29 36.54
N GLY A 83 -22.17 6.53 36.91
CA GLY A 83 -22.19 6.97 38.30
C GLY A 83 -23.33 6.33 39.10
N ALA A 84 -24.52 6.23 38.51
CA ALA A 84 -25.68 5.59 39.13
C ALA A 84 -25.48 4.08 39.36
N CYS A 85 -24.97 3.36 38.36
CA CYS A 85 -24.61 1.95 38.50
C CYS A 85 -23.60 1.73 39.62
N ASN A 86 -22.55 2.55 39.71
CA ASN A 86 -21.58 2.50 40.81
C ASN A 86 -22.27 2.77 42.17
N LYS A 87 -23.19 3.74 42.26
CA LYS A 87 -23.94 4.05 43.50
C LYS A 87 -24.81 2.86 43.95
N GLY A 88 -25.58 2.26 43.05
CA GLY A 88 -26.41 1.09 43.36
C GLY A 88 -25.60 -0.17 43.69
N ALA A 89 -24.52 -0.42 42.95
CA ALA A 89 -23.63 -1.57 43.19
C ALA A 89 -22.97 -1.55 44.59
N ASN A 90 -22.70 -0.36 45.13
CA ASN A 90 -22.17 -0.20 46.49
C ASN A 90 -23.21 -0.56 47.56
N GLN A 91 -24.51 -0.42 47.27
CA GLN A 91 -25.60 -0.80 48.20
C GLN A 91 -26.04 -2.27 48.08
N ALA A 92 -25.71 -2.93 46.97
CA ALA A 92 -26.04 -4.33 46.68
C ALA A 92 -25.29 -5.33 47.58
N SER A 93 -25.65 -5.40 48.87
CA SER A 93 -25.04 -6.30 49.85
C SER A 93 -25.32 -7.78 49.54
N ARG A 94 -24.34 -8.66 49.83
CA ARG A 94 -24.41 -10.12 49.62
C ARG A 94 -24.80 -10.62 48.21
N ALA A 95 -24.79 -9.78 47.18
CA ALA A 95 -25.07 -10.19 45.80
C ALA A 95 -23.89 -11.00 45.21
N THR A 96 -24.20 -12.11 44.54
CA THR A 96 -23.23 -12.88 43.72
C THR A 96 -23.08 -12.21 42.35
N HIS A 97 -24.19 -11.79 41.76
CA HIS A 97 -24.25 -11.09 40.48
C HIS A 97 -24.99 -9.76 40.61
N LEU A 98 -24.58 -8.78 39.79
CA LEU A 98 -25.24 -7.50 39.60
C LEU A 98 -25.85 -7.47 38.20
N LEU A 99 -27.14 -7.14 38.07
CA LEU A 99 -27.82 -6.94 36.79
C LEU A 99 -28.02 -5.43 36.59
N PHE A 100 -27.17 -4.78 35.80
CA PHE A 100 -27.35 -3.36 35.46
C PHE A 100 -28.33 -3.23 34.31
N CYS A 101 -29.35 -2.38 34.44
CA CYS A 101 -30.26 -2.07 33.34
C CYS A 101 -30.84 -0.64 33.38
N HIS A 102 -31.39 -0.21 32.25
CA HIS A 102 -32.10 1.06 32.12
C HIS A 102 -33.58 0.95 32.54
N ASP A 103 -34.21 2.10 32.82
CA ASP A 103 -35.67 2.25 32.98
C ASP A 103 -36.52 1.96 31.73
N ASP A 104 -35.89 1.66 30.59
CA ASP A 104 -36.53 1.43 29.28
C ASP A 104 -36.20 0.05 28.68
N VAL A 105 -35.95 -0.94 29.55
CA VAL A 105 -35.75 -2.35 29.21
C VAL A 105 -36.72 -3.25 29.97
N ALA A 106 -37.58 -3.99 29.25
CA ALA A 106 -38.49 -4.98 29.82
C ALA A 106 -37.97 -6.40 29.55
N PHE A 107 -37.94 -7.23 30.60
CA PHE A 107 -37.44 -8.60 30.55
C PHE A 107 -38.53 -9.59 30.10
N ALA A 108 -38.14 -10.70 29.46
CA ALA A 108 -39.00 -11.88 29.44
C ALA A 108 -38.94 -12.58 30.82
N PRO A 109 -40.00 -13.28 31.27
CA PRO A 109 -40.06 -13.91 32.59
C PRO A 109 -38.84 -14.79 32.92
N ASP A 110 -38.32 -15.52 31.94
CA ASP A 110 -37.19 -16.44 32.07
C ASP A 110 -35.81 -15.81 31.76
N ALA A 111 -35.75 -14.52 31.41
CA ALA A 111 -34.53 -13.90 30.90
C ALA A 111 -33.43 -13.83 31.95
N ILE A 112 -33.74 -13.45 33.19
CA ILE A 112 -32.76 -13.33 34.28
C ILE A 112 -32.19 -14.71 34.61
N ARG A 113 -33.05 -15.72 34.75
CA ARG A 113 -32.63 -17.10 34.99
C ARG A 113 -31.71 -17.62 33.89
N LYS A 114 -32.07 -17.47 32.62
CA LYS A 114 -31.23 -17.87 31.48
C LYS A 114 -29.88 -17.14 31.43
N MET A 115 -29.83 -15.85 31.79
CA MET A 115 -28.56 -15.11 31.87
C MET A 115 -27.66 -15.65 32.99
N VAL A 116 -28.23 -16.09 34.11
CA VAL A 116 -27.49 -16.74 35.20
C VAL A 116 -27.02 -18.13 34.77
N GLU A 117 -27.90 -18.97 34.20
CA GLU A 117 -27.56 -20.30 33.68
C GLU A 117 -26.36 -20.23 32.71
N GLU A 118 -26.40 -19.33 31.72
CA GLU A 118 -25.30 -19.07 30.79
C GLU A 118 -24.01 -18.57 31.47
N ALA A 119 -24.13 -17.77 32.54
CA ALA A 119 -22.96 -17.32 33.30
C ALA A 119 -22.20 -18.49 33.93
N PHE A 120 -22.91 -19.51 34.43
CA PHE A 120 -22.28 -20.72 34.96
C PHE A 120 -21.79 -21.65 33.85
N LEU A 121 -22.62 -21.95 32.85
CA LEU A 121 -22.28 -22.88 31.75
C LEU A 121 -21.00 -22.47 31.00
N MET A 122 -20.83 -21.18 30.71
CA MET A 122 -19.67 -20.67 29.97
C MET A 122 -18.52 -20.15 30.87
N ASN A 123 -18.71 -20.18 32.20
CA ASN A 123 -17.88 -19.47 33.19
C ASN A 123 -17.65 -18.00 32.78
N ALA A 124 -18.76 -17.29 32.50
CA ALA A 124 -18.73 -15.92 32.04
C ALA A 124 -18.57 -14.95 33.23
N GLY A 125 -17.73 -13.92 33.05
CA GLY A 125 -17.68 -12.80 33.98
C GLY A 125 -18.81 -11.80 33.76
N VAL A 126 -19.25 -11.68 32.50
CA VAL A 126 -20.28 -10.74 32.04
C VAL A 126 -21.19 -11.47 31.05
N VAL A 127 -22.51 -11.31 31.19
CA VAL A 127 -23.53 -11.86 30.28
C VAL A 127 -24.44 -10.74 29.79
N THR A 128 -24.77 -10.77 28.50
CA THR A 128 -25.70 -9.81 27.88
C THR A 128 -26.81 -10.56 27.12
N PRO A 129 -28.08 -10.11 27.17
CA PRO A 129 -29.20 -10.81 26.55
C PRO A 129 -29.31 -10.54 25.04
N LYS A 130 -30.24 -11.23 24.39
CA LYS A 130 -30.78 -10.83 23.08
C LYS A 130 -31.71 -9.63 23.25
N TYR A 131 -31.35 -8.50 22.66
CA TYR A 131 -32.19 -7.31 22.61
C TYR A 131 -33.10 -7.36 21.39
N VAL A 132 -34.40 -7.13 21.59
CA VAL A 132 -35.41 -7.04 20.54
C VAL A 132 -36.18 -5.71 20.60
N VAL A 133 -36.78 -5.33 19.47
CA VAL A 133 -37.57 -4.09 19.33
C VAL A 133 -38.78 -4.11 20.26
N TRP A 134 -38.97 -3.05 21.06
CA TRP A 134 -40.04 -2.96 22.08
C TRP A 134 -41.44 -3.31 21.55
N ASN A 135 -41.82 -2.73 20.41
CA ASN A 135 -43.14 -2.91 19.77
C ASN A 135 -43.17 -4.04 18.72
N SER A 136 -42.04 -4.70 18.45
CA SER A 136 -41.91 -5.74 17.42
C SER A 136 -40.89 -6.79 17.85
N PRO A 137 -41.20 -7.66 18.84
CA PRO A 137 -40.22 -8.59 19.43
C PRO A 137 -39.61 -9.61 18.46
N SER A 138 -40.16 -9.74 17.25
CA SER A 138 -39.60 -10.51 16.14
C SER A 138 -38.42 -9.83 15.42
N GLN A 139 -38.11 -8.57 15.72
CA GLN A 139 -36.97 -7.83 15.17
C GLN A 139 -35.86 -7.67 16.21
N MET A 140 -34.64 -8.03 15.84
CA MET A 140 -33.47 -7.93 16.70
C MET A 140 -32.87 -6.50 16.69
N LEU A 141 -32.44 -6.06 17.86
CA LEU A 141 -31.68 -4.81 18.05
C LEU A 141 -30.18 -5.07 18.23
N ALA A 142 -29.83 -6.04 19.08
CA ALA A 142 -28.44 -6.38 19.40
C ALA A 142 -28.32 -7.77 20.02
N LEU A 143 -27.15 -8.40 19.87
CA LEU A 143 -26.76 -9.61 20.59
C LEU A 143 -25.26 -9.52 20.90
N GLY A 144 -24.95 -8.78 21.97
CA GLY A 144 -23.60 -8.30 22.21
C GLY A 144 -23.05 -7.43 21.07
N ALA A 145 -21.76 -7.13 21.13
CA ALA A 145 -21.06 -6.40 20.08
C ALA A 145 -19.60 -6.87 19.94
N ALA A 146 -19.03 -6.62 18.77
CA ALA A 146 -17.60 -6.72 18.53
C ALA A 146 -16.97 -5.31 18.53
N MET A 147 -15.64 -5.21 18.55
CA MET A 147 -14.95 -3.92 18.65
C MET A 147 -13.63 -3.94 17.86
N ASP A 148 -13.26 -2.82 17.24
CA ASP A 148 -11.94 -2.65 16.62
C ASP A 148 -10.89 -2.09 17.60
N ARG A 149 -9.62 -2.05 17.16
CA ARG A 149 -8.48 -1.55 17.96
C ARG A 149 -8.53 -0.06 18.31
N THR A 150 -9.44 0.73 17.74
CA THR A 150 -9.71 2.13 18.12
C THR A 150 -10.82 2.25 19.17
N GLY A 151 -11.35 1.12 19.65
CA GLY A 151 -12.54 1.08 20.48
C GLY A 151 -13.85 1.25 19.69
N SER A 152 -13.82 1.33 18.35
CA SER A 152 -15.07 1.51 17.60
C SER A 152 -15.87 0.22 17.61
N VAL A 153 -17.13 0.29 18.04
CA VAL A 153 -18.05 -0.85 18.09
C VAL A 153 -18.48 -1.27 16.69
N ALA A 154 -18.54 -2.58 16.46
CA ALA A 154 -19.15 -3.22 15.31
C ALA A 154 -20.34 -4.06 15.78
N SER A 155 -21.53 -3.81 15.21
CA SER A 155 -22.69 -4.67 15.47
C SER A 155 -22.44 -6.08 14.92
N ARG A 156 -23.03 -7.08 15.59
CA ARG A 156 -23.08 -8.48 15.13
C ARG A 156 -24.37 -8.82 14.37
N VAL A 157 -25.35 -7.93 14.47
CA VAL A 157 -26.73 -8.07 13.94
C VAL A 157 -27.01 -6.82 13.11
N ASP A 158 -27.57 -6.96 11.92
CA ASP A 158 -28.00 -5.82 11.12
C ASP A 158 -29.35 -5.30 11.62
N VAL A 159 -29.54 -3.98 11.63
CA VAL A 159 -30.72 -3.35 12.25
C VAL A 159 -31.99 -3.72 11.48
N GLY A 160 -32.89 -4.44 12.15
CA GLY A 160 -34.13 -4.96 11.56
C GLY A 160 -34.05 -6.41 11.09
N ASP A 161 -32.95 -7.13 11.36
CA ASP A 161 -32.89 -8.58 11.21
C ASP A 161 -34.04 -9.24 11.97
N LEU A 162 -34.78 -10.13 11.29
CA LEU A 162 -35.83 -10.93 11.91
C LEU A 162 -35.19 -12.04 12.76
N ASP A 163 -35.70 -12.27 13.97
CA ASP A 163 -35.26 -13.37 14.83
C ASP A 163 -35.85 -14.69 14.34
N GLN A 164 -35.10 -15.37 13.47
CA GLN A 164 -35.42 -16.68 12.88
C GLN A 164 -34.62 -17.82 13.54
N GLY A 165 -34.05 -17.58 14.73
CA GLY A 165 -33.19 -18.51 15.45
C GLY A 165 -31.74 -18.57 14.94
N GLN A 166 -31.36 -17.75 13.96
CA GLN A 166 -30.04 -17.73 13.34
C GLN A 166 -28.88 -17.33 14.29
N TYR A 167 -29.22 -16.90 15.51
CA TYR A 167 -28.27 -16.55 16.56
C TYR A 167 -28.52 -17.26 17.90
N ASP A 168 -29.27 -18.36 17.94
CA ASP A 168 -29.69 -19.04 19.19
C ASP A 168 -28.59 -19.87 19.88
N VAL A 169 -27.39 -19.92 19.32
CA VAL A 169 -26.20 -20.48 19.95
C VAL A 169 -25.49 -19.40 20.77
N SER A 170 -25.16 -19.69 22.03
CA SER A 170 -24.44 -18.80 22.95
C SER A 170 -22.97 -18.59 22.55
N GLN A 171 -22.47 -17.35 22.63
CA GLN A 171 -21.22 -16.94 21.96
C GLN A 171 -20.42 -15.95 22.80
N GLU A 172 -19.08 -16.05 22.76
CA GLU A 172 -18.23 -14.97 23.27
C GLU A 172 -18.37 -13.71 22.40
N VAL A 173 -18.49 -12.55 23.06
CA VAL A 173 -18.56 -11.22 22.45
C VAL A 173 -17.52 -10.29 23.08
N PHE A 174 -17.17 -9.19 22.42
CA PHE A 174 -16.17 -8.25 22.97
C PHE A 174 -16.81 -7.21 23.88
N VAL A 175 -18.04 -6.79 23.58
CA VAL A 175 -18.79 -5.77 24.31
C VAL A 175 -20.16 -6.30 24.71
N ALA A 176 -20.53 -6.11 25.96
CA ALA A 176 -21.89 -6.22 26.46
C ALA A 176 -22.55 -4.82 26.43
N PRO A 177 -23.61 -4.60 25.62
CA PRO A 177 -24.32 -3.31 25.60
C PRO A 177 -24.90 -2.93 26.97
N GLY A 178 -24.83 -1.65 27.33
CA GLY A 178 -25.22 -1.17 28.66
C GLY A 178 -26.70 -1.27 29.04
N GLY A 179 -27.61 -1.59 28.12
CA GLY A 179 -29.06 -1.57 28.38
C GLY A 179 -29.55 -2.61 29.40
N ALA A 180 -28.98 -3.82 29.35
CA ALA A 180 -29.12 -4.90 30.32
C ALA A 180 -27.85 -5.77 30.31
N THR A 181 -27.13 -5.83 31.42
CA THR A 181 -25.90 -6.61 31.55
C THR A 181 -25.80 -7.21 32.95
N LEU A 182 -25.69 -8.54 33.01
CA LEU A 182 -25.37 -9.29 34.23
C LEU A 182 -23.84 -9.37 34.36
N ILE A 183 -23.30 -9.07 35.53
CA ILE A 183 -21.86 -9.17 35.83
C ILE A 183 -21.64 -9.77 37.21
N ARG A 184 -20.63 -10.65 37.34
CA ARG A 184 -20.22 -11.15 38.64
C ARG A 184 -19.74 -10.00 39.54
N LYS A 185 -20.18 -9.96 40.79
CA LYS A 185 -19.88 -8.84 41.69
C LYS A 185 -18.39 -8.73 42.01
N ASP A 186 -17.71 -9.86 42.19
CA ASP A 186 -16.28 -9.94 42.46
C ASP A 186 -15.45 -9.32 41.31
N LEU A 187 -15.78 -9.65 40.06
CA LEU A 187 -15.19 -9.04 38.88
C LEU A 187 -15.44 -7.53 38.82
N PHE A 188 -16.68 -7.08 39.05
CA PHE A 188 -17.03 -5.66 39.03
C PHE A 188 -16.23 -4.87 40.08
N GLN A 189 -16.05 -5.43 41.28
CA GLN A 189 -15.21 -4.85 42.33
C GLN A 189 -13.72 -4.86 41.93
N ALA A 190 -13.18 -5.96 41.41
CA ALA A 190 -11.79 -6.08 40.98
C ALA A 190 -11.42 -5.05 39.90
N ILE A 191 -12.27 -4.85 38.89
CA ILE A 191 -12.04 -3.85 37.82
C ILE A 191 -12.38 -2.41 38.24
N LYS A 192 -12.91 -2.22 39.45
CA LYS A 192 -13.31 -0.95 40.08
C LYS A 192 -14.47 -0.24 39.36
N GLY A 193 -15.50 -1.00 39.01
CA GLY A 193 -16.78 -0.51 38.47
C GLY A 193 -16.67 0.24 37.13
N PHE A 194 -17.64 1.12 36.86
CA PHE A 194 -17.64 2.01 35.69
C PHE A 194 -16.70 3.22 35.88
N ASP A 195 -16.23 3.83 34.78
CA ASP A 195 -15.50 5.11 34.83
C ASP A 195 -16.49 6.27 35.07
N ASP A 196 -16.50 6.82 36.27
CA ASP A 196 -17.36 7.94 36.68
C ASP A 196 -17.16 9.23 35.84
N LYS A 197 -16.08 9.32 35.05
CA LYS A 197 -15.85 10.45 34.13
C LYS A 197 -16.51 10.25 32.76
N MET A 198 -17.12 9.10 32.50
CA MET A 198 -17.93 8.81 31.31
C MET A 198 -19.41 9.06 31.59
N PHE A 199 -19.80 10.33 31.54
CA PHE A 199 -21.19 10.76 31.82
C PHE A 199 -22.23 10.19 30.83
N LEU A 200 -21.85 9.95 29.57
CA LEU A 200 -22.75 9.46 28.52
C LEU A 200 -21.96 8.80 27.38
N TYR A 201 -22.34 7.58 27.02
CA TYR A 201 -21.75 6.71 25.99
C TYR A 201 -20.32 6.20 26.29
N TYR A 202 -20.04 4.98 25.81
CA TYR A 202 -18.79 4.22 25.93
C TYR A 202 -18.44 3.70 27.33
N GLU A 203 -19.30 3.89 28.33
CA GLU A 203 -19.12 3.33 29.67
C GLU A 203 -19.19 1.79 29.69
N ASP A 204 -20.04 1.22 28.84
CA ASP A 204 -20.21 -0.22 28.61
C ASP A 204 -19.04 -0.82 27.82
N VAL A 205 -18.54 -0.10 26.81
CA VAL A 205 -17.32 -0.44 26.05
C VAL A 205 -16.08 -0.43 26.97
N ASP A 206 -15.92 0.59 27.82
CA ASP A 206 -14.80 0.66 28.78
C ASP A 206 -14.86 -0.43 29.84
N LEU A 207 -16.07 -0.74 30.37
CA LEU A 207 -16.24 -1.84 31.32
C LEU A 207 -15.91 -3.19 30.67
N SER A 208 -16.45 -3.45 29.48
CA SER A 208 -16.24 -4.69 28.74
C SER A 208 -14.75 -4.90 28.39
N TRP A 209 -14.07 -3.85 27.91
CA TRP A 209 -12.65 -3.92 27.61
C TRP A 209 -11.82 -4.20 28.88
N ARG A 210 -12.16 -3.59 30.02
CA ARG A 210 -11.47 -3.86 31.30
C ARG A 210 -11.75 -5.24 31.85
N ALA A 211 -12.96 -5.77 31.70
CA ALA A 211 -13.29 -7.15 32.04
C ALA A 211 -12.44 -8.14 31.22
N GLN A 212 -12.33 -7.93 29.89
CA GLN A 212 -11.45 -8.72 29.03
C GLN A 212 -9.96 -8.60 29.43
N ILE A 213 -9.48 -7.40 29.79
CA ILE A 213 -8.11 -7.20 30.31
C ILE A 213 -7.87 -8.00 31.60
N ALA A 214 -8.88 -8.09 32.46
CA ALA A 214 -8.86 -8.90 33.69
C ALA A 214 -9.04 -10.41 33.46
N GLY A 215 -9.08 -10.87 32.20
CA GLY A 215 -9.20 -12.29 31.85
C GLY A 215 -10.64 -12.81 31.77
N ALA A 216 -11.64 -12.00 32.11
CA ALA A 216 -13.03 -12.43 32.13
C ALA A 216 -13.59 -12.65 30.71
N ARG A 217 -14.40 -13.71 30.57
CA ARG A 217 -15.23 -13.94 29.38
C ARG A 217 -16.48 -13.05 29.41
N ILE A 218 -16.90 -12.59 28.24
CA ILE A 218 -18.14 -11.86 28.02
C ILE A 218 -18.96 -12.67 27.02
N VAL A 219 -20.18 -13.05 27.40
CA VAL A 219 -21.03 -13.97 26.63
C VAL A 219 -22.35 -13.32 26.28
N ALA A 220 -22.82 -13.55 25.06
CA ALA A 220 -24.20 -13.26 24.69
C ALA A 220 -25.07 -14.50 24.94
N ALA A 221 -26.13 -14.33 25.72
CA ALA A 221 -27.14 -15.34 26.06
C ALA A 221 -28.38 -15.13 25.16
N PRO A 222 -28.49 -15.81 24.00
CA PRO A 222 -29.49 -15.48 22.99
C PRO A 222 -30.91 -15.90 23.36
N LEU A 223 -31.05 -16.91 24.24
CA LEU A 223 -32.34 -17.37 24.74
C LEU A 223 -32.94 -16.43 25.79
N ALA A 224 -32.10 -15.61 26.45
CA ALA A 224 -32.55 -14.55 27.35
C ALA A 224 -32.96 -13.33 26.51
N ARG A 225 -34.27 -13.09 26.39
CA ARG A 225 -34.81 -11.99 25.57
C ARG A 225 -35.17 -10.78 26.44
N VAL A 226 -34.78 -9.58 25.98
CA VAL A 226 -35.22 -8.31 26.55
C VAL A 226 -35.72 -7.36 25.45
N ARG A 227 -36.81 -6.66 25.74
CA ARG A 227 -37.34 -5.58 24.90
C ARG A 227 -36.68 -4.28 25.33
N HIS A 228 -36.15 -3.49 24.40
CA HIS A 228 -35.45 -2.24 24.72
C HIS A 228 -35.94 -1.11 23.82
N LEU A 229 -36.29 0.03 24.42
CA LEU A 229 -36.83 1.19 23.70
C LEU A 229 -35.73 2.16 23.26
N SER A 230 -34.54 2.13 23.87
CA SER A 230 -33.38 2.99 23.52
C SER A 230 -33.67 4.50 23.64
N VAL A 231 -34.51 4.90 24.59
CA VAL A 231 -35.06 6.24 24.83
C VAL A 231 -33.99 7.32 24.90
N SER A 232 -32.88 7.07 25.58
CA SER A 232 -31.75 8.02 25.67
C SER A 232 -31.15 8.30 24.29
N THR A 233 -31.01 7.26 23.46
CA THR A 233 -30.56 7.36 22.07
C THR A 233 -31.62 8.11 21.25
N LEU A 234 -32.88 7.67 21.28
CA LEU A 234 -34.02 8.25 20.55
C LEU A 234 -34.31 9.72 20.89
N GLY A 235 -33.98 10.17 22.10
CA GLY A 235 -34.38 11.49 22.60
C GLY A 235 -35.85 11.58 23.02
N ALA A 236 -36.49 10.43 23.30
CA ALA A 236 -37.93 10.34 23.52
C ALA A 236 -38.40 10.78 24.93
N ARG A 237 -37.48 11.11 25.85
CA ARG A 237 -37.81 11.71 27.16
C ARG A 237 -38.37 13.13 27.00
N ARG A 238 -39.70 13.23 27.03
CA ARG A 238 -40.44 14.49 27.09
C ARG A 238 -40.69 14.87 28.55
N SER A 239 -39.92 15.81 29.10
CA SER A 239 -40.29 16.50 30.34
C SER A 239 -41.68 17.12 30.18
N ARG A 240 -42.56 16.88 31.17
CA ARG A 240 -43.97 17.27 31.15
C ARG A 240 -44.21 18.64 31.81
N GLY A 241 -43.15 19.32 32.26
CA GLY A 241 -43.18 20.62 32.94
C GLY A 241 -42.50 21.75 32.18
N GLY A 242 -43.24 22.83 31.90
CA GLY A 242 -42.77 23.99 31.15
C GLY A 242 -41.80 24.95 31.88
N ARG A 243 -40.93 24.49 32.80
CA ARG A 243 -40.07 25.38 33.61
C ARG A 243 -38.58 25.20 33.34
N ARG A 244 -38.04 26.16 32.56
CA ARG A 244 -36.66 26.21 32.02
C ARG A 244 -35.60 26.49 33.11
N LYS A 245 -35.26 25.52 33.97
CA LYS A 245 -34.06 25.61 34.84
C LYS A 245 -32.80 25.67 33.94
N LYS A 246 -32.07 26.78 33.98
CA LYS A 246 -30.94 27.07 33.06
C LYS A 246 -29.67 26.24 33.28
N ASN A 247 -29.53 25.53 34.41
CA ASN A 247 -28.24 25.00 34.88
C ASN A 247 -28.10 23.46 34.96
N THR A 248 -29.11 22.67 34.55
CA THR A 248 -29.01 21.20 34.53
C THR A 248 -28.84 20.67 33.10
N MET A 249 -27.76 19.91 32.84
CA MET A 249 -27.49 19.28 31.55
C MET A 249 -28.35 18.02 31.35
N VAL A 250 -29.65 18.20 31.07
CA VAL A 250 -30.59 17.10 30.85
C VAL A 250 -30.19 16.27 29.62
N ARG A 251 -29.79 15.00 29.84
CA ARG A 251 -29.32 14.03 28.81
C ARG A 251 -30.23 13.92 27.58
N ALA A 252 -31.54 14.09 27.78
CA ALA A 252 -32.55 14.04 26.73
C ALA A 252 -32.47 15.19 25.68
N ARG A 253 -31.91 16.36 26.05
CA ARG A 253 -31.94 17.58 25.20
C ARG A 253 -30.58 18.00 24.62
N LEU A 254 -29.52 17.23 24.81
CA LEU A 254 -28.20 17.54 24.24
C LEU A 254 -28.23 17.57 22.70
N PRO A 255 -27.80 18.67 22.05
CA PRO A 255 -27.64 18.76 20.60
C PRO A 255 -26.85 17.60 19.99
N ARG A 256 -27.15 17.25 18.72
CA ARG A 256 -26.48 16.14 18.01
C ARG A 256 -24.94 16.24 18.01
N HIS A 257 -24.37 17.46 17.98
CA HIS A 257 -22.92 17.66 18.04
C HIS A 257 -22.33 17.39 19.44
N ASP A 258 -23.04 17.75 20.52
CA ASP A 258 -22.62 17.41 21.89
C ASP A 258 -22.63 15.91 22.14
N ARG A 259 -23.66 15.21 21.68
CA ARG A 259 -23.73 13.74 21.76
C ARG A 259 -22.53 13.07 21.07
N LEU A 260 -22.17 13.53 19.87
CA LEU A 260 -20.98 13.04 19.16
C LEU A 260 -19.69 13.41 19.90
N ARG A 261 -19.58 14.61 20.47
CA ARG A 261 -18.45 15.04 21.29
C ARG A 261 -18.22 14.12 22.49
N TYR A 262 -19.27 13.80 23.25
CA TYR A 262 -19.18 12.85 24.37
C TYR A 262 -18.77 11.46 23.91
N ALA A 263 -19.41 10.92 22.85
CA ALA A 263 -19.06 9.62 22.30
C ALA A 263 -17.59 9.54 21.84
N ARG A 264 -17.11 10.49 21.02
CA ARG A 264 -15.72 10.52 20.52
C ARG A 264 -14.69 10.78 21.63
N LYS A 265 -15.06 11.56 22.64
CA LYS A 265 -14.23 11.82 23.83
C LYS A 265 -14.11 10.57 24.70
N ASN A 266 -15.21 9.89 24.98
CA ASN A 266 -15.20 8.70 25.83
C ASN A 266 -14.57 7.51 25.09
N GLN A 267 -14.77 7.39 23.77
CA GLN A 267 -14.03 6.46 22.89
C GLN A 267 -12.51 6.67 23.00
N LEU A 268 -12.03 7.90 22.78
CA LEU A 268 -10.60 8.21 22.88
C LEU A 268 -10.07 8.02 24.31
N ARG A 269 -10.88 8.28 25.34
CA ARG A 269 -10.54 8.00 26.74
C ARG A 269 -10.37 6.50 26.97
N ALA A 270 -11.32 5.67 26.54
CA ALA A 270 -11.25 4.21 26.64
C ALA A 270 -10.03 3.67 25.89
N LEU A 271 -9.79 4.13 24.66
CA LEU A 271 -8.61 3.76 23.87
C LEU A 271 -7.29 4.09 24.59
N LEU A 272 -7.16 5.32 25.12
CA LEU A 272 -5.94 5.77 25.81
C LEU A 272 -5.74 5.10 27.17
N ALA A 273 -6.82 4.73 27.85
CA ALA A 273 -6.78 4.03 29.14
C ALA A 273 -6.42 2.54 28.97
N ASN A 274 -7.02 1.86 27.99
CA ASN A 274 -7.00 0.40 27.88
C ASN A 274 -5.86 -0.13 26.97
N ALA A 275 -5.64 0.44 25.77
CA ALA A 275 -4.58 -0.01 24.86
C ALA A 275 -3.17 0.35 25.35
N ARG A 276 -2.13 -0.43 24.98
CA ARG A 276 -0.76 -0.31 25.53
C ARG A 276 0.35 -0.47 24.49
N GLY A 277 1.59 -0.26 24.96
CA GLY A 277 2.82 -0.37 24.15
C GLY A 277 2.72 0.25 22.75
N PHE A 278 3.15 -0.52 21.75
CA PHE A 278 3.04 -0.17 20.35
C PHE A 278 1.60 -0.17 19.82
N THR A 279 0.69 -1.02 20.35
CA THR A 279 -0.70 -1.09 19.87
C THR A 279 -1.42 0.24 20.07
N ARG A 280 -1.19 0.91 21.21
CA ARG A 280 -1.70 2.26 21.50
C ARG A 280 -1.20 3.27 20.49
N PHE A 281 0.10 3.25 20.17
CA PHE A 281 0.68 4.20 19.21
C PHE A 281 0.02 4.09 17.83
N VAL A 282 -0.05 2.87 17.27
CA VAL A 282 -0.68 2.65 15.95
C VAL A 282 -2.19 2.90 15.98
N SER A 283 -2.87 2.70 17.11
CA SER A 283 -4.31 2.95 17.23
C SER A 283 -4.66 4.42 17.50
N ILE A 284 -3.75 5.20 18.13
CA ILE A 284 -3.85 6.66 18.19
C ILE A 284 -3.72 7.26 16.79
N ILE A 285 -2.73 6.82 16.00
CA ILE A 285 -2.53 7.30 14.62
C ILE A 285 -3.76 6.98 13.76
N GLU A 286 -4.25 5.74 13.81
CA GLU A 286 -5.49 5.37 13.12
C GLU A 286 -6.68 6.20 13.58
N TYR A 287 -6.90 6.35 14.89
CA TYR A 287 -8.02 7.15 15.41
C TYR A 287 -7.92 8.63 15.01
N LEU A 288 -6.71 9.20 14.98
CA LEU A 288 -6.43 10.56 14.51
C LEU A 288 -6.81 10.72 13.04
N VAL A 289 -6.27 9.86 12.17
CA VAL A 289 -6.60 9.84 10.72
C VAL A 289 -8.11 9.72 10.51
N LEU A 290 -8.79 8.82 11.24
CA LEU A 290 -10.25 8.66 11.18
C LEU A 290 -10.99 9.93 11.64
N THR A 291 -10.54 10.61 12.70
CA THR A 291 -11.16 11.88 13.13
C THR A 291 -10.91 13.03 12.16
N ILE A 292 -9.75 13.08 11.49
CA ILE A 292 -9.45 14.09 10.47
C ILE A 292 -10.36 13.90 9.25
N PHE A 293 -10.48 12.66 8.74
CA PHE A 293 -11.41 12.37 7.64
C PHE A 293 -12.88 12.62 8.01
N GLU A 294 -13.31 12.29 9.22
CA GLU A 294 -14.68 12.56 9.68
C GLU A 294 -14.95 14.07 9.83
N ALA A 295 -14.00 14.83 10.38
CA ALA A 295 -14.10 16.29 10.49
C ALA A 295 -14.11 16.98 9.12
N LEU A 296 -13.22 16.58 8.20
CA LEU A 296 -13.18 17.08 6.83
C LEU A 296 -14.48 16.76 6.07
N TYR A 297 -15.01 15.55 6.23
CA TYR A 297 -16.31 15.18 5.66
C TYR A 297 -17.46 16.05 6.18
N PHE A 298 -17.50 16.34 7.49
CA PHE A 298 -18.52 17.22 8.04
C PHE A 298 -18.33 18.69 7.65
N LEU A 299 -17.10 19.15 7.44
CA LEU A 299 -16.80 20.47 6.89
C LEU A 299 -17.31 20.58 5.44
N LEU A 300 -16.91 19.64 4.57
CA LEU A 300 -17.32 19.58 3.15
C LEU A 300 -18.83 19.37 2.95
N THR A 301 -19.53 18.80 3.93
CA THR A 301 -21.00 18.64 3.89
C THR A 301 -21.77 19.75 4.63
N GLY A 302 -21.12 20.89 4.90
CA GLY A 302 -21.78 22.09 5.44
C GLY A 302 -22.18 21.99 6.91
N LYS A 303 -21.51 21.15 7.71
CA LYS A 303 -21.82 20.89 9.13
C LYS A 303 -20.65 21.25 10.06
N PRO A 304 -20.15 22.50 10.05
CA PRO A 304 -18.95 22.90 10.77
C PRO A 304 -19.03 22.65 12.28
N LYS A 305 -20.20 22.85 12.92
CA LYS A 305 -20.40 22.57 14.35
C LYS A 305 -20.11 21.11 14.74
N ILE A 306 -20.31 20.16 13.83
CA ILE A 306 -19.99 18.73 14.04
C ILE A 306 -18.49 18.48 13.83
N ALA A 307 -17.86 19.16 12.86
CA ALA A 307 -16.42 19.08 12.65
C ALA A 307 -15.65 19.63 13.88
N PHE A 308 -16.04 20.80 14.39
CA PHE A 308 -15.45 21.37 15.61
C PHE A 308 -15.67 20.48 16.84
N SER A 309 -16.83 19.83 16.99
CA SER A 309 -17.08 18.94 18.12
C SER A 309 -16.15 17.70 18.15
N ILE A 310 -15.62 17.28 17.00
CA ILE A 310 -14.61 16.22 16.89
C ILE A 310 -13.24 16.76 17.37
N VAL A 311 -12.86 17.97 16.99
CA VAL A 311 -11.60 18.62 17.45
C VAL A 311 -11.64 18.86 18.96
N GLU A 312 -12.76 19.34 19.50
CA GLU A 312 -12.96 19.51 20.94
C GLU A 312 -12.82 18.20 21.73
N SER A 313 -13.16 17.05 21.13
CA SER A 313 -13.03 15.75 21.79
C SER A 313 -11.56 15.39 22.09
N TRP A 314 -10.61 15.83 21.25
CA TRP A 314 -9.17 15.71 21.49
C TRP A 314 -8.69 16.67 22.59
N LEU A 315 -9.06 17.96 22.48
CA LEU A 315 -8.66 19.00 23.43
C LEU A 315 -9.16 18.69 24.86
N GLY A 316 -10.40 18.23 24.98
CA GLY A 316 -11.03 17.86 26.25
C GLY A 316 -10.41 16.65 26.98
N ILE A 317 -9.48 15.95 26.33
CA ILE A 317 -8.67 14.86 26.91
C ILE A 317 -7.22 15.29 27.10
N ALA A 318 -6.67 16.07 26.17
CA ALA A 318 -5.35 16.65 26.26
C ALA A 318 -5.14 17.48 27.53
N THR A 319 -6.20 18.05 28.09
CA THR A 319 -6.23 18.76 29.39
C THR A 319 -6.34 17.83 30.61
N LYS A 320 -6.93 16.63 30.48
CA LYS A 320 -7.24 15.73 31.63
C LYS A 320 -6.21 14.59 31.82
N ARG A 321 -4.95 14.81 31.44
CA ARG A 321 -3.85 13.81 31.41
C ARG A 321 -3.65 13.06 32.74
N GLN A 322 -3.75 13.73 33.88
CA GLN A 322 -3.54 13.09 35.19
C GLN A 322 -4.61 12.02 35.49
N SER A 323 -5.87 12.24 35.10
CA SER A 323 -6.95 11.26 35.27
C SER A 323 -6.68 9.98 34.48
N LEU A 324 -6.21 10.11 33.23
CA LEU A 324 -5.81 8.98 32.38
C LEU A 324 -4.61 8.22 32.97
N ARG A 325 -3.59 8.92 33.50
CA ARG A 325 -2.45 8.29 34.17
C ARG A 325 -2.91 7.46 35.38
N ARG A 326 -3.81 7.99 36.22
CA ARG A 326 -4.38 7.26 37.38
C ARG A 326 -5.20 6.04 36.93
N LYS A 327 -6.12 6.17 35.97
CA LYS A 327 -6.91 5.07 35.41
C LYS A 327 -6.00 3.97 34.85
N ARG A 328 -4.98 4.33 34.06
CA ARG A 328 -3.97 3.37 33.54
C ARG A 328 -3.21 2.63 34.64
N LYS A 329 -2.74 3.33 35.68
CA LYS A 329 -2.07 2.68 36.84
C LYS A 329 -3.02 1.69 37.52
N SER A 330 -4.33 1.97 37.57
CA SER A 330 -5.29 1.01 38.11
C SER A 330 -5.59 -0.17 37.19
N ILE A 331 -5.61 -0.02 35.87
CA ILE A 331 -5.84 -1.16 34.94
C ILE A 331 -4.58 -2.07 34.90
N LEU A 332 -3.41 -1.55 35.27
CA LEU A 332 -2.19 -2.34 35.44
C LEU A 332 -2.26 -3.30 36.64
N SER A 333 -3.05 -3.02 37.69
CA SER A 333 -3.07 -3.83 38.92
C SER A 333 -3.93 -5.10 38.85
N TYR A 334 -4.69 -5.29 37.76
CA TYR A 334 -5.55 -6.48 37.55
C TYR A 334 -5.42 -7.03 36.12
N GLN A 335 -4.33 -6.71 35.41
CA GLN A 335 -4.13 -7.25 34.07
C GLN A 335 -3.84 -8.76 34.13
N VAL A 336 -4.58 -9.52 33.34
CA VAL A 336 -4.31 -10.94 33.05
C VAL A 336 -3.95 -11.11 31.57
N LYS A 337 -4.79 -10.62 30.64
CA LYS A 337 -4.55 -10.77 29.19
C LYS A 337 -3.52 -9.81 28.63
N SER A 338 -2.84 -10.22 27.56
CA SER A 338 -1.94 -9.36 26.79
C SER A 338 -2.66 -8.56 25.69
N ASP A 339 -2.10 -7.41 25.28
CA ASP A 339 -2.60 -6.62 24.15
C ASP A 339 -2.68 -7.42 22.83
N VAL A 340 -1.78 -8.40 22.63
CA VAL A 340 -1.73 -9.23 21.42
C VAL A 340 -2.88 -10.24 21.41
N GLU A 341 -3.17 -10.84 22.56
CA GLU A 341 -4.29 -11.76 22.75
C GLU A 341 -5.63 -11.03 22.59
N LEU A 342 -5.80 -9.87 23.23
CA LEU A 342 -6.98 -9.01 23.08
C LEU A 342 -7.19 -8.58 21.61
N ARG A 343 -6.10 -8.26 20.89
CA ARG A 343 -6.16 -7.91 19.45
C ARG A 343 -6.67 -9.07 18.59
N ASN A 344 -6.47 -10.32 18.99
CA ASN A 344 -7.00 -11.47 18.25
C ASN A 344 -8.53 -11.65 18.46
N GLN A 345 -9.08 -11.12 19.55
CA GLN A 345 -10.52 -11.08 19.83
C GLN A 345 -11.22 -9.84 19.21
N MET A 346 -10.46 -8.83 18.79
CA MET A 346 -10.98 -7.62 18.13
C MET A 346 -11.21 -7.83 16.62
N VAL A 347 -12.14 -7.04 16.06
CA VAL A 347 -12.41 -7.00 14.62
C VAL A 347 -11.18 -6.46 13.87
N ARG A 348 -10.83 -7.12 12.77
CA ARG A 348 -9.73 -6.68 11.89
C ARG A 348 -10.17 -5.53 10.98
N GLY A 349 -9.28 -4.55 10.85
CA GLY A 349 -9.53 -3.26 10.17
C GLY A 349 -10.48 -2.35 10.96
N SER A 350 -10.72 -1.14 10.48
CA SER A 350 -11.57 -0.19 11.20
C SER A 350 -13.07 -0.49 11.03
N ALA A 351 -13.74 -0.77 12.15
CA ALA A 351 -15.20 -0.85 12.24
C ALA A 351 -15.87 0.49 11.89
N ARG A 352 -15.22 1.61 12.21
CA ARG A 352 -15.70 2.97 11.86
C ARG A 352 -15.69 3.23 10.36
N ILE A 353 -14.65 2.78 9.63
CA ILE A 353 -14.62 2.84 8.16
C ILE A 353 -15.69 1.92 7.58
N LYS A 354 -15.77 0.67 8.04
CA LYS A 354 -16.79 -0.29 7.57
C LYS A 354 -18.21 0.24 7.80
N GLY A 355 -18.47 0.85 8.96
CA GLY A 355 -19.70 1.59 9.26
C GLY A 355 -19.95 2.73 8.27
N PHE A 356 -18.98 3.62 8.05
CA PHE A 356 -19.11 4.74 7.10
C PHE A 356 -19.35 4.27 5.65
N ILE A 357 -18.68 3.20 5.21
CA ILE A 357 -18.81 2.60 3.87
C ILE A 357 -20.15 1.84 3.73
N ASN A 358 -20.62 1.15 4.75
CA ASN A 358 -21.94 0.49 4.74
C ASN A 358 -23.08 1.54 4.84
N SER A 359 -22.88 2.63 5.57
CA SER A 359 -23.74 3.83 5.53
C SER A 359 -23.72 4.56 4.18
N ARG A 360 -22.94 4.12 3.19
CA ARG A 360 -23.09 4.54 1.78
C ARG A 360 -23.94 3.60 0.94
N LYS A 361 -23.99 2.29 1.24
CA LYS A 361 -25.00 1.39 0.61
C LYS A 361 -26.40 1.88 0.95
N ASN A 362 -26.59 2.19 2.23
CA ASN A 362 -27.74 2.92 2.71
C ASN A 362 -27.37 4.41 2.82
N PHE A 363 -27.10 5.17 1.74
CA PHE A 363 -26.77 6.61 1.86
C PHE A 363 -27.89 7.51 2.43
N ARG A 364 -29.01 6.88 2.81
CA ARG A 364 -29.91 7.43 3.82
C ARG A 364 -29.24 7.49 5.20
N SER A 365 -28.61 6.44 5.70
CA SER A 365 -28.21 6.12 7.10
C SER A 365 -27.00 6.82 7.73
N SER A 366 -26.59 8.01 7.29
CA SER A 366 -25.86 8.95 8.18
C SER A 366 -26.77 10.09 8.61
N ALA A 367 -27.65 10.53 7.70
CA ALA A 367 -28.82 11.29 8.08
C ALA A 367 -29.88 10.38 8.74
N GLU A 368 -29.93 9.09 8.37
CA GLU A 368 -30.76 8.00 8.95
C GLU A 368 -30.04 7.15 9.98
N GLU A 369 -28.80 7.40 10.42
CA GLU A 369 -28.46 6.97 11.79
C GLU A 369 -29.18 7.93 12.73
N ALA A 370 -28.94 9.23 12.54
CA ALA A 370 -29.60 10.32 13.25
C ALA A 370 -31.13 10.42 13.01
N ARG A 371 -31.65 9.92 11.87
CA ARG A 371 -33.09 9.76 11.55
C ARG A 371 -33.61 8.34 11.78
N ARG A 372 -32.85 7.23 11.88
CA ARG A 372 -33.44 5.98 12.46
C ARG A 372 -33.72 6.22 13.93
N ILE A 373 -32.77 6.88 14.59
CA ILE A 373 -32.91 7.46 15.92
C ILE A 373 -34.06 8.48 16.02
N SER A 374 -34.49 9.13 14.92
CA SER A 374 -35.56 10.17 14.94
C SER A 374 -36.73 9.99 13.94
N ALA A 375 -36.94 8.79 13.39
CA ALA A 375 -38.00 8.44 12.42
C ALA A 375 -38.58 7.03 12.66
N TRP A 376 -38.14 6.39 13.75
CA TRP A 376 -39.05 5.68 14.67
C TRP A 376 -40.19 6.58 15.21
N HIS A 377 -40.11 7.90 15.01
CA HIS A 377 -40.98 8.91 15.61
C HIS A 377 -42.33 9.17 14.92
N ASP A 378 -42.73 8.36 13.92
CA ASP A 378 -44.01 8.55 13.21
C ASP A 378 -44.88 7.28 13.19
N TYR A 379 -44.61 6.36 14.13
CA TYR A 379 -45.39 5.13 14.33
C TYR A 379 -46.39 5.21 15.50
N SER A 380 -46.61 6.42 16.03
CA SER A 380 -47.53 6.68 17.16
C SER A 380 -48.68 7.62 16.78
N SER A 381 -49.18 7.54 15.55
CA SER A 381 -50.49 8.10 15.19
C SER A 381 -51.39 7.02 14.60
N GLU A 382 -52.46 6.71 15.33
CA GLU A 382 -53.52 5.75 15.00
C GLU A 382 -54.17 6.05 13.62
N LYS A 383 -54.16 7.34 13.23
CA LYS A 383 -54.60 7.86 11.93
C LYS A 383 -53.87 7.27 10.71
N SER A 384 -52.61 6.85 10.84
CA SER A 384 -51.79 6.38 9.69
C SER A 384 -52.10 4.93 9.27
N LEU A 385 -52.70 4.13 10.16
CA LEU A 385 -53.13 2.75 9.85
C LEU A 385 -54.46 2.72 9.09
N LEU A 386 -55.44 3.52 9.51
CA LEU A 386 -56.73 3.66 8.81
C LEU A 386 -56.56 4.19 7.36
N ASP A 387 -55.62 5.09 7.12
CA ASP A 387 -55.33 5.66 5.77
C ASP A 387 -54.56 4.70 4.84
N ARG A 388 -54.10 3.56 5.37
CA ARG A 388 -53.45 2.47 4.63
C ARG A 388 -54.37 1.27 4.40
N LEU A 389 -55.28 0.99 5.32
CA LEU A 389 -56.31 -0.05 5.16
C LEU A 389 -57.39 0.33 4.13
N THR A 390 -57.50 1.61 3.77
CA THR A 390 -58.51 2.16 2.85
C THR A 390 -58.04 2.28 1.39
N LYS A 391 -56.81 1.87 1.03
CA LYS A 391 -56.28 1.98 -0.34
C LYS A 391 -56.10 0.62 -1.03
N PRO A 392 -57.02 0.19 -1.91
CA PRO A 392 -56.88 -1.07 -2.65
C PRO A 392 -55.75 -0.94 -3.68
N SER A 393 -54.72 -1.77 -3.56
CA SER A 393 -53.57 -1.75 -4.47
C SER A 393 -52.99 -3.14 -4.73
N PHE A 394 -53.87 -4.12 -4.98
CA PHE A 394 -53.49 -5.33 -5.69
C PHE A 394 -53.66 -5.12 -7.20
N LYS A 395 -52.66 -4.52 -7.85
CA LYS A 395 -52.60 -4.42 -9.31
C LYS A 395 -51.57 -5.43 -9.82
N GLN A 396 -52.05 -6.62 -10.13
CA GLN A 396 -51.29 -7.69 -10.77
C GLN A 396 -50.98 -7.28 -12.22
N SER A 397 -49.87 -6.58 -12.44
CA SER A 397 -49.50 -6.08 -13.77
C SER A 397 -48.89 -7.19 -14.62
N LYS A 398 -49.60 -7.58 -15.68
CA LYS A 398 -49.01 -8.15 -16.89
C LYS A 398 -47.86 -7.23 -17.35
N ASP A 399 -46.62 -7.70 -17.34
CA ASP A 399 -45.50 -6.98 -17.97
C ASP A 399 -44.51 -7.97 -18.62
N SER A 400 -45.05 -8.93 -19.39
CA SER A 400 -44.30 -9.89 -20.20
C SER A 400 -43.86 -9.35 -21.57
N GLY A 401 -44.20 -8.11 -21.91
CA GLY A 401 -43.81 -7.45 -23.18
C GLY A 401 -42.69 -6.41 -23.04
N ARG A 402 -42.22 -6.12 -21.82
CA ARG A 402 -41.31 -5.00 -21.56
C ARG A 402 -39.84 -5.39 -21.38
N PHE A 403 -39.55 -6.69 -21.39
CA PHE A 403 -38.18 -7.22 -21.31
C PHE A 403 -37.43 -7.13 -22.65
N ASP A 404 -38.12 -7.16 -23.78
CA ASP A 404 -37.49 -7.11 -25.11
C ASP A 404 -36.92 -5.72 -25.43
N GLU A 405 -37.61 -4.64 -25.04
CA GLU A 405 -37.17 -3.26 -25.28
C GLU A 405 -35.97 -2.85 -24.40
N ALA A 406 -35.92 -3.34 -23.16
CA ALA A 406 -34.73 -3.19 -22.32
C ALA A 406 -33.50 -3.94 -22.89
N SER A 407 -33.73 -5.06 -23.59
CA SER A 407 -32.67 -5.83 -24.25
C SER A 407 -32.08 -5.06 -25.44
N SER A 408 -32.91 -4.40 -26.26
CA SER A 408 -32.47 -3.70 -27.47
C SER A 408 -31.61 -2.47 -27.14
N ILE A 409 -31.99 -1.67 -26.13
CA ILE A 409 -31.20 -0.55 -25.62
C ILE A 409 -29.86 -1.03 -25.06
N THR A 410 -29.85 -2.15 -24.32
CA THR A 410 -28.63 -2.73 -23.76
C THR A 410 -27.68 -3.23 -24.86
N ILE A 411 -28.23 -3.84 -25.91
CA ILE A 411 -27.47 -4.28 -27.10
C ILE A 411 -26.93 -3.08 -27.88
N ALA A 412 -27.70 -2.00 -28.03
CA ALA A 412 -27.25 -0.75 -28.66
C ALA A 412 -26.09 -0.12 -27.90
N PHE A 413 -26.19 0.05 -26.57
CA PHE A 413 -25.09 0.53 -25.73
C PHE A 413 -23.85 -0.38 -25.79
N ALA A 414 -24.03 -1.70 -25.87
CA ALA A 414 -22.93 -2.66 -26.04
C ALA A 414 -22.31 -2.67 -27.46
N ARG A 415 -23.02 -2.16 -28.48
CA ARG A 415 -22.44 -1.89 -29.82
C ARG A 415 -21.68 -0.57 -29.81
N ILE A 416 -22.28 0.50 -29.26
CA ILE A 416 -21.65 1.82 -29.12
C ILE A 416 -20.35 1.74 -28.31
N SER A 417 -20.33 1.02 -27.18
CA SER A 417 -19.11 0.93 -26.35
C SER A 417 -18.00 0.07 -26.97
N ARG A 418 -18.34 -0.92 -27.81
CA ARG A 418 -17.36 -1.63 -28.65
C ARG A 418 -16.84 -0.76 -29.79
N GLY A 419 -17.70 0.02 -30.45
CA GLY A 419 -17.31 1.00 -31.47
C GLY A 419 -16.36 2.06 -30.88
N PHE A 420 -16.68 2.55 -29.68
CA PHE A 420 -15.80 3.46 -28.93
C PHE A 420 -14.43 2.81 -28.63
N MET A 421 -14.38 1.56 -28.17
CA MET A 421 -13.11 0.85 -27.97
C MET A 421 -12.26 0.78 -29.26
N TRP A 422 -12.87 0.45 -30.41
CA TRP A 422 -12.16 0.47 -31.69
C TRP A 422 -11.71 1.87 -32.11
N LEU A 423 -12.49 2.90 -31.79
CA LEU A 423 -12.09 4.31 -31.99
C LEU A 423 -10.88 4.67 -31.13
N MET A 424 -10.80 4.21 -29.87
CA MET A 424 -9.60 4.39 -29.02
C MET A 424 -8.38 3.68 -29.61
N VAL A 425 -8.53 2.45 -30.12
CA VAL A 425 -7.45 1.71 -30.80
C VAL A 425 -6.99 2.46 -32.05
N GLY A 426 -7.93 2.93 -32.89
CA GLY A 426 -7.64 3.77 -34.05
C GLY A 426 -6.91 5.06 -33.68
N PHE A 427 -7.29 5.69 -32.56
CA PHE A 427 -6.63 6.90 -32.06
C PHE A 427 -5.16 6.65 -31.66
N VAL A 428 -4.87 5.52 -31.00
CA VAL A 428 -3.47 5.11 -30.70
C VAL A 428 -2.70 4.84 -32.00
N LEU A 429 -3.29 4.10 -32.96
CA LEU A 429 -2.67 3.83 -34.26
C LEU A 429 -2.37 5.13 -35.04
N VAL A 430 -3.26 6.11 -35.01
CA VAL A 430 -3.01 7.44 -35.60
C VAL A 430 -1.89 8.18 -34.88
N GLY A 431 -1.78 8.06 -33.55
CA GLY A 431 -0.71 8.63 -32.73
C GLY A 431 0.66 7.99 -32.97
N THR A 432 0.70 6.69 -33.28
CA THR A 432 1.92 5.92 -33.54
C THR A 432 2.30 5.78 -35.02
N ARG A 433 1.44 6.18 -35.97
CA ARG A 433 1.55 5.85 -37.41
C ARG A 433 2.95 6.01 -38.03
N HIS A 434 3.66 7.09 -37.69
CA HIS A 434 4.98 7.41 -38.24
C HIS A 434 6.15 6.79 -37.44
N LEU A 435 5.84 6.07 -36.36
CA LEU A 435 6.70 5.14 -35.62
C LEU A 435 6.38 3.67 -35.95
N SER A 436 5.22 3.40 -36.57
CA SER A 436 4.81 2.06 -37.04
C SER A 436 5.29 1.77 -38.46
N ILE A 437 5.34 2.79 -39.32
CA ILE A 437 5.60 2.66 -40.77
C ILE A 437 6.93 3.31 -41.20
N GLY A 438 7.46 4.25 -40.42
CA GLY A 438 8.71 4.96 -40.73
C GLY A 438 9.68 4.93 -39.55
N ASN A 439 10.95 5.20 -39.84
CA ASN A 439 12.06 5.03 -38.89
C ASN A 439 11.80 5.66 -37.53
N ILE A 440 12.05 4.88 -36.47
CA ILE A 440 12.15 5.35 -35.09
C ILE A 440 13.41 6.23 -35.01
N PRO A 441 13.30 7.54 -34.70
CA PRO A 441 14.46 8.44 -34.72
C PRO A 441 15.37 8.14 -33.53
N LEU A 442 16.69 8.07 -33.76
CA LEU A 442 17.67 7.88 -32.69
C LEU A 442 17.74 9.14 -31.81
N VAL A 443 17.13 9.05 -30.64
CA VAL A 443 17.09 10.08 -29.59
C VAL A 443 16.99 9.37 -28.23
N GLY A 444 17.75 9.83 -27.23
CA GLY A 444 17.66 9.31 -25.85
C GLY A 444 17.88 7.80 -25.75
N GLN A 445 16.86 7.06 -25.30
CA GLN A 445 16.93 5.60 -25.14
C GLN A 445 16.39 4.82 -26.34
N PHE A 446 15.86 5.50 -27.38
CA PHE A 446 15.44 4.85 -28.62
C PHE A 446 16.67 4.65 -29.51
N LEU A 447 17.39 3.55 -29.26
CA LEU A 447 18.60 3.15 -29.96
C LEU A 447 18.34 1.92 -30.85
N PRO A 448 19.07 1.74 -31.96
CA PRO A 448 18.91 0.58 -32.80
C PRO A 448 19.42 -0.66 -32.07
N PHE A 449 18.74 -1.78 -32.29
CA PHE A 449 19.15 -3.05 -31.73
C PHE A 449 20.40 -3.52 -32.49
N GLY A 450 21.42 -3.98 -31.77
CA GLY A 450 22.60 -4.56 -32.38
C GLY A 450 22.25 -5.87 -33.12
N PRO A 451 23.12 -6.37 -34.02
CA PRO A 451 22.89 -7.67 -34.65
C PRO A 451 22.65 -8.77 -33.61
N ALA A 452 21.62 -9.59 -33.78
CA ALA A 452 21.22 -10.63 -32.82
C ALA A 452 22.39 -11.53 -32.35
N HIS A 453 23.34 -11.83 -33.26
CA HIS A 453 24.52 -12.62 -32.95
C HIS A 453 25.56 -11.88 -32.09
N THR A 454 25.70 -10.55 -32.19
CA THR A 454 26.61 -9.78 -31.31
C THR A 454 26.02 -9.68 -29.91
N LEU A 455 24.73 -9.41 -29.78
CA LEU A 455 24.04 -9.34 -28.48
C LEU A 455 24.16 -10.66 -27.70
N LEU A 456 23.87 -11.81 -28.36
CA LEU A 456 24.06 -13.12 -27.72
C LEU A 456 25.53 -13.43 -27.45
N ALA A 457 26.45 -13.11 -28.37
CA ALA A 457 27.88 -13.33 -28.14
C ALA A 457 28.38 -12.54 -26.93
N THR A 458 28.06 -11.25 -26.85
CA THR A 458 28.41 -10.34 -25.74
C THR A 458 27.80 -10.80 -24.42
N TYR A 459 26.59 -11.38 -24.41
CA TYR A 459 26.00 -11.97 -23.20
C TYR A 459 26.73 -13.25 -22.75
N PHE A 460 26.97 -14.20 -23.65
CA PHE A 460 27.56 -15.50 -23.31
C PHE A 460 29.09 -15.50 -23.18
N SER A 461 29.81 -14.58 -23.82
CA SER A 461 31.28 -14.47 -23.70
C SER A 461 31.74 -13.99 -22.32
N GLY A 462 30.82 -13.45 -21.52
CA GLY A 462 31.15 -12.58 -20.40
C GLY A 462 31.72 -11.23 -20.90
N PRO A 463 32.19 -10.37 -19.97
CA PRO A 463 32.72 -9.05 -20.31
C PRO A 463 33.81 -9.14 -21.38
N SER A 464 33.49 -8.66 -22.57
CA SER A 464 34.42 -8.67 -23.70
C SER A 464 35.33 -7.44 -23.63
N ASN A 465 36.63 -7.62 -23.87
CA ASN A 465 37.69 -6.63 -23.63
C ASN A 465 37.64 -5.38 -24.55
N HIS A 466 36.54 -5.12 -25.27
CA HIS A 466 36.61 -4.22 -26.41
C HIS A 466 36.43 -2.74 -26.04
N HIS A 467 35.41 -2.31 -25.28
CA HIS A 467 35.16 -0.86 -25.09
C HIS A 467 34.65 -0.37 -23.71
N GLY A 468 34.62 -1.19 -22.65
CA GLY A 468 34.06 -0.78 -21.34
C GLY A 468 34.67 -1.47 -20.12
N PRO A 469 34.26 -1.09 -18.89
CA PRO A 469 34.68 -1.77 -17.67
C PRO A 469 34.19 -3.23 -17.63
N ILE A 470 34.96 -4.10 -16.97
CA ILE A 470 34.70 -5.54 -16.87
C ILE A 470 33.45 -5.78 -16.01
N SER A 471 32.28 -5.88 -16.66
CA SER A 471 30.98 -6.09 -16.02
C SER A 471 30.15 -7.11 -16.80
N PRO A 472 29.40 -8.00 -16.12
CA PRO A 472 28.48 -8.90 -16.79
C PRO A 472 27.43 -8.14 -17.60
N SER A 473 27.16 -8.63 -18.81
CA SER A 473 26.27 -7.99 -19.78
C SER A 473 24.80 -8.02 -19.32
N PRO A 474 24.01 -6.97 -19.62
CA PRO A 474 22.58 -6.90 -19.33
C PRO A 474 21.76 -8.09 -19.80
N THR A 475 20.75 -8.48 -19.02
CA THR A 475 19.77 -9.50 -19.44
C THR A 475 18.91 -9.02 -20.62
N SER A 476 18.78 -7.71 -20.82
CA SER A 476 18.16 -7.15 -22.03
C SER A 476 18.86 -7.62 -23.30
N ASP A 477 20.18 -7.80 -23.29
CA ASP A 477 20.95 -8.19 -24.48
C ASP A 477 20.66 -9.66 -24.85
N LEU A 478 20.49 -10.53 -23.85
CA LEU A 478 20.00 -11.89 -24.06
C LEU A 478 18.59 -11.88 -24.67
N LEU A 479 17.68 -11.10 -24.10
CA LEU A 479 16.28 -11.06 -24.54
C LEU A 479 16.14 -10.52 -25.96
N LEU A 480 16.78 -9.38 -26.26
CA LEU A 480 16.80 -8.79 -27.60
C LEU A 480 17.57 -9.67 -28.59
N GLY A 481 18.70 -10.26 -28.20
CA GLY A 481 19.42 -11.22 -29.04
C GLY A 481 18.54 -12.41 -29.45
N VAL A 482 17.79 -13.01 -28.52
CA VAL A 482 16.84 -14.10 -28.84
C VAL A 482 15.70 -13.62 -29.74
N ILE A 483 15.11 -12.45 -29.48
CA ILE A 483 14.01 -11.92 -30.30
C ILE A 483 14.51 -11.59 -31.71
N GLY A 484 15.69 -10.99 -31.86
CA GLY A 484 16.32 -10.72 -33.16
C GLY A 484 16.58 -11.98 -34.00
N TYR A 485 16.85 -13.14 -33.38
CA TYR A 485 16.88 -14.43 -34.11
C TYR A 485 15.50 -14.84 -34.65
N VAL A 486 14.40 -14.57 -33.93
CA VAL A 486 13.04 -14.80 -34.42
C VAL A 486 12.72 -13.90 -35.63
N PHE A 487 13.27 -12.69 -35.66
CA PHE A 487 13.17 -11.75 -36.79
C PHE A 487 14.30 -11.90 -37.82
N LEU A 488 15.02 -13.04 -37.84
CA LEU A 488 16.08 -13.36 -38.82
C LEU A 488 17.21 -12.30 -38.92
N GLY A 489 17.47 -11.57 -37.83
CA GLY A 489 18.46 -10.49 -37.77
C GLY A 489 17.97 -9.12 -38.25
N GLY A 490 16.68 -8.96 -38.56
CA GLY A 490 16.07 -7.71 -38.98
C GLY A 490 15.87 -6.70 -37.84
N THR A 491 16.96 -6.10 -37.34
CA THR A 491 16.98 -5.22 -36.15
C THR A 491 15.99 -4.04 -36.21
N GLY A 492 15.76 -3.48 -37.40
CA GLY A 492 14.73 -2.46 -37.62
C GLY A 492 13.31 -2.99 -37.40
N VAL A 493 12.96 -4.12 -38.03
CA VAL A 493 11.62 -4.74 -37.91
C VAL A 493 11.35 -5.17 -36.47
N GLU A 494 12.37 -5.71 -35.80
CA GLU A 494 12.32 -6.08 -34.39
C GLU A 494 11.93 -4.90 -33.49
N ALA A 495 12.58 -3.74 -33.63
CA ALA A 495 12.31 -2.56 -32.82
C ALA A 495 10.87 -2.06 -32.98
N HIS A 496 10.36 -2.02 -34.23
CA HIS A 496 8.96 -1.66 -34.49
C HIS A 496 7.99 -2.67 -33.87
N PHE A 497 8.28 -3.97 -33.97
CA PHE A 497 7.45 -5.02 -33.38
C PHE A 497 7.40 -4.92 -31.85
N ILE A 498 8.54 -4.83 -31.17
CA ILE A 498 8.60 -4.74 -29.70
C ILE A 498 7.83 -3.51 -29.21
N PHE A 499 8.02 -2.35 -29.85
CA PHE A 499 7.33 -1.11 -29.49
C PHE A 499 5.80 -1.25 -29.58
N MET A 500 5.28 -1.76 -30.70
CA MET A 500 3.84 -1.95 -30.88
C MET A 500 3.29 -3.06 -29.97
N ALA A 501 4.05 -4.14 -29.76
CA ALA A 501 3.69 -5.22 -28.85
C ALA A 501 3.56 -4.73 -27.41
N LEU A 502 4.47 -3.88 -26.91
CA LEU A 502 4.38 -3.31 -25.56
C LEU A 502 3.13 -2.43 -25.39
N ILE A 503 2.79 -1.59 -26.36
CA ILE A 503 1.57 -0.77 -26.33
C ILE A 503 0.32 -1.67 -26.29
N ALA A 504 0.26 -2.68 -27.17
CA ALA A 504 -0.85 -3.62 -27.22
C ALA A 504 -0.96 -4.46 -25.93
N MET A 505 0.17 -4.88 -25.35
CA MET A 505 0.23 -5.60 -24.08
C MET A 505 -0.27 -4.74 -22.92
N GLY A 506 0.08 -3.45 -22.85
CA GLY A 506 -0.42 -2.54 -21.82
C GLY A 506 -1.94 -2.45 -21.85
N LEU A 507 -2.52 -2.18 -23.03
CA LEU A 507 -3.97 -2.12 -23.23
C LEU A 507 -4.67 -3.45 -22.91
N ALA A 508 -4.14 -4.57 -23.38
CA ALA A 508 -4.67 -5.91 -23.10
C ALA A 508 -4.57 -6.28 -21.61
N GLY A 509 -3.51 -5.86 -20.93
CA GLY A 509 -3.30 -6.07 -19.50
C GLY A 509 -4.29 -5.27 -18.66
N VAL A 510 -4.51 -3.98 -18.99
CA VAL A 510 -5.57 -3.18 -18.36
C VAL A 510 -6.93 -3.81 -18.57
N PHE A 511 -7.26 -4.19 -19.82
CA PHE A 511 -8.51 -4.90 -20.12
C PHE A 511 -8.65 -6.17 -19.27
N ARG A 512 -7.58 -6.94 -19.05
CA ARG A 512 -7.59 -8.15 -18.24
C ARG A 512 -7.83 -7.89 -16.74
N ILE A 513 -7.42 -6.72 -16.22
CA ILE A 513 -7.77 -6.27 -14.86
C ILE A 513 -9.26 -5.95 -14.76
N VAL A 514 -9.77 -5.14 -15.69
CA VAL A 514 -11.17 -4.66 -15.66
C VAL A 514 -12.19 -5.64 -16.25
N ALA A 515 -11.74 -6.76 -16.83
CA ALA A 515 -12.62 -7.83 -17.34
C ALA A 515 -13.49 -8.49 -16.25
N ASP A 516 -13.14 -8.32 -14.96
CA ASP A 516 -13.96 -8.76 -13.83
C ASP A 516 -15.11 -7.77 -13.49
N PHE A 517 -15.20 -6.60 -14.15
CA PHE A 517 -16.29 -5.63 -13.97
C PHE A 517 -17.62 -6.19 -14.51
N ARG A 518 -18.73 -5.85 -13.85
CA ARG A 518 -20.08 -6.27 -14.27
C ARG A 518 -20.53 -5.54 -15.54
N ASN A 519 -20.12 -4.28 -15.70
CA ASN A 519 -20.47 -3.45 -16.86
C ASN A 519 -19.28 -3.34 -17.82
N ARG A 520 -19.39 -3.94 -19.02
CA ARG A 520 -18.35 -3.88 -20.05
C ARG A 520 -18.06 -2.45 -20.53
N THR A 521 -19.04 -1.54 -20.51
CA THR A 521 -18.82 -0.13 -20.88
C THR A 521 -17.87 0.57 -19.91
N ALA A 522 -17.89 0.23 -18.61
CA ALA A 522 -16.93 0.75 -17.64
C ALA A 522 -15.52 0.17 -17.86
N ALA A 523 -15.42 -1.09 -18.29
CA ALA A 523 -14.16 -1.70 -18.68
C ALA A 523 -13.56 -1.05 -19.94
N TYR A 524 -14.36 -0.84 -20.99
CA TYR A 524 -13.94 -0.13 -22.20
C TYR A 524 -13.55 1.32 -21.92
N ALA A 525 -14.27 2.02 -21.04
CA ALA A 525 -13.90 3.37 -20.60
C ALA A 525 -12.54 3.38 -19.90
N ALA A 526 -12.27 2.44 -18.99
CA ALA A 526 -10.96 2.34 -18.33
C ALA A 526 -9.81 2.08 -19.32
N VAL A 527 -10.00 1.17 -20.28
CA VAL A 527 -9.00 0.92 -21.35
C VAL A 527 -8.81 2.16 -22.23
N GLY A 528 -9.89 2.87 -22.59
CA GLY A 528 -9.82 4.11 -23.37
C GLY A 528 -9.09 5.24 -22.63
N ILE A 529 -9.32 5.40 -21.32
CA ILE A 529 -8.58 6.37 -20.50
C ILE A 529 -7.08 6.00 -20.44
N TYR A 530 -6.74 4.71 -20.38
CA TYR A 530 -5.33 4.29 -20.44
C TYR A 530 -4.68 4.59 -21.81
N ALA A 531 -5.42 4.33 -22.90
CA ALA A 531 -5.00 4.57 -24.27
C ALA A 531 -4.79 6.06 -24.60
N ILE A 532 -5.69 6.92 -24.12
CA ILE A 532 -5.65 8.39 -24.29
C ILE A 532 -5.10 9.06 -23.01
N GLY A 533 -4.22 8.34 -22.30
CA GLY A 533 -3.54 8.87 -21.12
C GLY A 533 -2.31 9.71 -21.48
N PRO A 534 -1.95 10.72 -20.67
CA PRO A 534 -0.71 11.48 -20.86
C PRO A 534 0.56 10.64 -20.86
N ILE A 535 0.50 9.44 -20.26
CA ILE A 535 1.67 8.58 -20.05
C ILE A 535 2.26 8.07 -21.35
N LEU A 536 1.43 7.56 -22.29
CA LEU A 536 1.96 6.99 -23.54
C LEU A 536 2.66 8.07 -24.38
N GLY A 537 1.98 9.19 -24.62
CA GLY A 537 2.59 10.33 -25.33
C GLY A 537 3.80 10.89 -24.59
N GLY A 538 3.73 11.01 -23.27
CA GLY A 538 4.83 11.46 -22.42
C GLY A 538 6.10 10.61 -22.57
N VAL A 539 5.99 9.30 -22.36
CA VAL A 539 7.09 8.33 -22.45
C VAL A 539 7.70 8.26 -23.86
N VAL A 540 6.88 8.36 -24.90
CA VAL A 540 7.35 8.38 -26.29
C VAL A 540 8.03 9.71 -26.62
N SER A 541 7.50 10.84 -26.12
CA SER A 541 8.10 12.17 -26.31
C SER A 541 9.43 12.37 -25.56
N SER A 542 9.66 11.65 -24.45
CA SER A 542 10.94 11.61 -23.74
C SER A 542 11.90 10.52 -24.25
N ALA A 543 11.51 9.78 -25.29
CA ALA A 543 12.27 8.69 -25.88
C ALA A 543 12.77 7.65 -24.85
N SER A 544 11.93 7.30 -23.87
CA SER A 544 12.28 6.35 -22.81
C SER A 544 11.84 4.92 -23.13
N PHE A 545 12.81 4.03 -23.34
CA PHE A 545 12.55 2.61 -23.58
C PHE A 545 12.14 1.88 -22.29
N GLY A 546 12.74 2.22 -21.15
CA GLY A 546 12.31 1.69 -19.84
C GLY A 546 10.86 2.06 -19.52
N GLY A 547 10.45 3.29 -19.83
CA GLY A 547 9.07 3.77 -19.62
C GLY A 547 8.04 2.99 -20.43
N ILE A 548 8.32 2.65 -21.71
CA ILE A 548 7.37 1.91 -22.54
C ILE A 548 7.28 0.44 -22.15
N VAL A 549 8.38 -0.16 -21.65
CA VAL A 549 8.35 -1.49 -21.04
C VAL A 549 7.47 -1.50 -19.78
N VAL A 550 7.62 -0.51 -18.89
CA VAL A 550 6.75 -0.40 -17.70
C VAL A 550 5.30 -0.15 -18.09
N TYR A 551 5.00 0.70 -19.08
CA TYR A 551 3.64 0.88 -19.60
C TYR A 551 3.04 -0.44 -20.11
N GLY A 552 3.79 -1.23 -20.89
CA GLY A 552 3.32 -2.50 -21.44
C GLY A 552 3.13 -3.61 -20.40
N LEU A 553 4.06 -3.73 -19.45
CA LEU A 553 4.15 -4.89 -18.55
C LEU A 553 3.58 -4.67 -17.14
N ALA A 554 3.55 -3.44 -16.63
CA ALA A 554 3.03 -3.17 -15.28
C ALA A 554 1.58 -3.64 -15.05
N PRO A 555 0.64 -3.57 -16.02
CA PRO A 555 -0.70 -4.15 -15.83
C PRO A 555 -0.71 -5.67 -15.61
N TRP A 556 0.20 -6.40 -16.29
CA TRP A 556 0.33 -7.86 -16.18
C TRP A 556 0.98 -8.31 -14.88
N PHE A 557 1.90 -7.50 -14.36
CA PHE A 557 2.44 -7.65 -13.02
C PHE A 557 1.36 -7.31 -11.97
N LEU A 558 0.77 -6.12 -12.02
CA LEU A 558 -0.15 -5.59 -11.01
C LEU A 558 -1.38 -6.49 -10.80
N ILE A 559 -1.96 -7.06 -11.86
CA ILE A 559 -3.11 -7.95 -11.74
C ILE A 559 -2.82 -9.16 -10.82
N ARG A 560 -1.57 -9.65 -10.76
CA ARG A 560 -1.16 -10.77 -9.90
C ARG A 560 -1.05 -10.35 -8.44
N VAL A 561 -0.38 -9.23 -8.16
CA VAL A 561 -0.29 -8.65 -6.81
C VAL A 561 -1.68 -8.41 -6.21
N LEU A 562 -2.61 -7.87 -7.01
CA LEU A 562 -4.00 -7.65 -6.59
C LEU A 562 -4.74 -8.98 -6.34
N ARG A 563 -4.56 -9.99 -7.20
CA ARG A 563 -5.17 -11.33 -7.00
C ARG A 563 -4.66 -12.04 -5.74
N LEU A 564 -3.39 -11.85 -5.39
CA LEU A 564 -2.73 -12.45 -4.22
C LEU A 564 -3.10 -11.75 -2.90
N SER A 565 -3.31 -10.43 -2.92
CA SER A 565 -3.71 -9.64 -1.75
C SER A 565 -5.19 -9.78 -1.38
N ASN A 566 -5.95 -10.66 -2.05
CA ASN A 566 -7.42 -10.76 -1.98
C ASN A 566 -8.10 -9.41 -2.25
N PHE A 567 -7.60 -8.68 -3.25
CA PHE A 567 -7.94 -7.29 -3.48
C PHE A 567 -9.46 -7.06 -3.60
N PRO A 568 -10.04 -6.18 -2.76
CA PRO A 568 -11.43 -6.32 -2.42
C PRO A 568 -12.35 -5.76 -3.51
N GLY A 569 -13.19 -6.65 -4.05
CA GLY A 569 -14.31 -6.31 -4.94
C GLY A 569 -13.96 -5.90 -6.38
N ILE A 570 -12.71 -5.54 -6.68
CA ILE A 570 -12.27 -5.07 -8.01
C ILE A 570 -11.72 -6.24 -8.85
N VAL A 571 -10.89 -7.10 -8.27
CA VAL A 571 -10.31 -8.28 -8.96
C VAL A 571 -10.69 -9.54 -8.17
N LYS A 572 -11.02 -10.65 -8.86
CA LYS A 572 -11.30 -11.92 -8.17
C LYS A 572 -10.02 -12.50 -7.55
N SER A 573 -10.10 -13.02 -6.32
CA SER A 573 -8.94 -13.67 -5.67
C SER A 573 -8.45 -14.88 -6.46
N SER A 574 -7.15 -15.14 -6.41
CA SER A 574 -6.60 -16.31 -7.10
C SER A 574 -6.99 -17.63 -6.43
N ARG A 575 -7.30 -18.63 -7.26
CA ARG A 575 -7.47 -20.04 -6.88
C ARG A 575 -6.27 -20.91 -7.28
N LEU A 576 -5.21 -20.31 -7.85
CA LEU A 576 -4.05 -21.03 -8.36
C LEU A 576 -3.10 -21.45 -7.22
N SER A 577 -2.24 -22.43 -7.52
CA SER A 577 -1.23 -22.90 -6.58
C SER A 577 -0.21 -21.80 -6.26
N THR A 578 0.28 -21.79 -5.02
CA THR A 578 1.26 -20.77 -4.58
C THR A 578 2.54 -20.82 -5.41
N VAL A 579 2.97 -22.00 -5.86
CA VAL A 579 4.15 -22.17 -6.73
C VAL A 579 3.93 -21.54 -8.10
N TYR A 580 2.78 -21.73 -8.73
CA TYR A 580 2.51 -21.16 -10.05
C TYR A 580 2.48 -19.62 -10.02
N GLU A 581 1.81 -19.02 -9.02
CA GLU A 581 1.79 -17.56 -8.88
C GLU A 581 3.19 -17.01 -8.63
N LEU A 582 3.99 -17.69 -7.79
CA LEU A 582 5.38 -17.33 -7.52
C LEU A 582 6.23 -17.26 -8.80
N THR A 583 6.21 -18.32 -9.60
CA THR A 583 7.02 -18.41 -10.83
C THR A 583 6.59 -17.37 -11.84
N VAL A 584 5.28 -17.19 -12.06
CA VAL A 584 4.77 -16.23 -13.05
C VAL A 584 4.99 -14.78 -12.62
N GLU A 585 4.81 -14.46 -11.33
CA GLU A 585 5.08 -13.12 -10.80
C GLU A 585 6.58 -12.78 -10.84
N GLY A 586 7.44 -13.74 -10.50
CA GLY A 586 8.90 -13.59 -10.63
C GLY A 586 9.38 -13.42 -12.06
N ILE A 587 8.75 -14.10 -13.04
CA ILE A 587 9.04 -13.90 -14.47
C ILE A 587 8.66 -12.49 -14.93
N TRP A 588 7.45 -12.01 -14.60
CA TRP A 588 7.04 -10.65 -14.99
C TRP A 588 7.93 -9.57 -14.35
N LEU A 589 8.26 -9.73 -13.07
CA LEU A 589 9.17 -8.81 -12.38
C LEU A 589 10.59 -8.86 -12.96
N GLY A 590 11.08 -10.06 -13.31
CA GLY A 590 12.37 -10.27 -13.94
C GLY A 590 12.46 -9.66 -15.34
N LEU A 591 11.38 -9.76 -16.14
CA LEU A 591 11.27 -9.12 -17.46
C LEU A 591 11.26 -7.59 -17.36
N ILE A 592 10.54 -7.01 -16.40
CA ILE A 592 10.57 -5.56 -16.18
C ILE A 592 11.97 -5.12 -15.72
N PHE A 593 12.57 -5.85 -14.77
CA PHE A 593 13.91 -5.53 -14.26
C PHE A 593 14.99 -5.55 -15.35
N ALA A 594 14.91 -6.47 -16.32
CA ALA A 594 15.84 -6.56 -17.44
C ALA A 594 15.97 -5.26 -18.26
N PHE A 595 14.93 -4.42 -18.29
CA PHE A 595 14.91 -3.13 -19.01
C PHE A 595 14.72 -1.90 -18.12
N ALA A 596 14.33 -2.07 -16.85
CA ALA A 596 14.09 -1.00 -15.90
C ALA A 596 14.44 -1.44 -14.46
N PRO A 597 15.74 -1.48 -14.08
CA PRO A 597 16.18 -1.96 -12.77
C PRO A 597 15.54 -1.25 -11.57
N SER A 598 15.32 0.07 -11.69
CA SER A 598 14.67 0.91 -10.67
C SER A 598 13.23 0.53 -10.35
N PHE A 599 12.59 -0.29 -11.19
CA PHE A 599 11.25 -0.82 -10.89
C PHE A 599 11.22 -1.67 -9.61
N LEU A 600 12.35 -2.24 -9.14
CA LEU A 600 12.39 -2.94 -7.84
C LEU A 600 12.05 -2.02 -6.65
N PHE A 601 12.42 -0.74 -6.69
CA PHE A 601 12.03 0.21 -5.65
C PHE A 601 10.52 0.47 -5.67
N ILE A 602 9.95 0.65 -6.86
CA ILE A 602 8.51 0.83 -7.08
C ILE A 602 7.73 -0.42 -6.62
N PHE A 603 8.25 -1.61 -6.91
CA PHE A 603 7.74 -2.90 -6.46
C PHE A 603 7.68 -2.99 -4.92
N VAL A 604 8.80 -2.71 -4.23
CA VAL A 604 8.84 -2.71 -2.75
C VAL A 604 7.85 -1.69 -2.16
N LEU A 605 7.78 -0.48 -2.72
CA LEU A 605 6.85 0.57 -2.28
C LEU A 605 5.38 0.16 -2.48
N LEU A 606 5.06 -0.50 -3.60
CA LEU A 606 3.72 -1.01 -3.88
C LEU A 606 3.32 -2.13 -2.91
N ILE A 607 4.24 -3.05 -2.60
CA ILE A 607 4.04 -4.09 -1.58
C ILE A 607 3.78 -3.47 -0.20
N LEU A 608 4.61 -2.53 0.24
CA LEU A 608 4.46 -1.85 1.52
C LEU A 608 3.13 -1.08 1.60
N THR A 609 2.74 -0.40 0.52
CA THR A 609 1.46 0.33 0.44
C THR A 609 0.27 -0.63 0.59
N ILE A 610 0.26 -1.73 -0.17
CA ILE A 610 -0.80 -2.76 -0.08
C ILE A 610 -0.81 -3.43 1.31
N LEU A 611 0.35 -3.67 1.93
CA LEU A 611 0.45 -4.21 3.29
C LEU A 611 -0.13 -3.27 4.34
N ILE A 612 0.25 -1.99 4.32
CA ILE A 612 -0.21 -0.99 5.28
C ILE A 612 -1.71 -0.77 5.13
N VAL A 613 -2.16 -0.45 3.91
CA VAL A 613 -3.55 -0.10 3.62
C VAL A 613 -4.47 -1.31 3.73
N GLY A 614 -4.05 -2.48 3.26
CA GLY A 614 -4.84 -3.70 3.34
C GLY A 614 -4.95 -4.29 4.74
N ASN A 615 -4.00 -4.01 5.63
CA ASN A 615 -4.09 -4.33 7.07
C ASN A 615 -5.02 -3.33 7.79
N PHE A 616 -4.98 -2.06 7.40
CA PHE A 616 -5.85 -0.99 7.91
C PHE A 616 -7.33 -1.18 7.53
N LEU A 617 -7.59 -1.55 6.27
CA LEU A 617 -8.95 -1.86 5.77
C LEU A 617 -9.39 -3.30 6.12
N GLY A 618 -8.43 -4.18 6.44
CA GLY A 618 -8.70 -5.53 6.93
C GLY A 618 -9.16 -6.51 5.85
N TYR A 619 -8.73 -6.32 4.60
CA TYR A 619 -8.97 -7.26 3.51
C TYR A 619 -7.78 -8.21 3.23
N LEU A 620 -6.57 -7.87 3.70
CA LEU A 620 -5.44 -8.79 3.62
C LEU A 620 -5.78 -10.09 4.34
N GLY A 621 -5.67 -11.20 3.59
CA GLY A 621 -5.82 -12.55 4.13
C GLY A 621 -4.60 -12.96 4.95
N SER A 622 -3.89 -13.99 4.50
CA SER A 622 -2.62 -14.37 5.12
C SER A 622 -1.51 -13.42 4.67
N ILE A 623 -1.19 -12.43 5.51
CA ILE A 623 -0.03 -11.54 5.35
C ILE A 623 1.25 -12.37 5.12
N LYS A 624 1.39 -13.51 5.83
CA LYS A 624 2.49 -14.46 5.64
C LYS A 624 2.55 -15.02 4.21
N ARG A 625 1.40 -15.44 3.64
CA ARG A 625 1.35 -15.96 2.25
C ARG A 625 1.71 -14.87 1.25
N TYR A 626 1.14 -13.66 1.42
CA TYR A 626 1.41 -12.54 0.52
C TYR A 626 2.90 -12.17 0.53
N LEU A 627 3.50 -11.94 1.71
CA LEU A 627 4.93 -11.67 1.84
C LEU A 627 5.81 -12.79 1.28
N ALA A 628 5.49 -14.06 1.55
CA ALA A 628 6.27 -15.18 1.06
C ALA A 628 6.29 -15.25 -0.48
N VAL A 629 5.16 -14.98 -1.15
CA VAL A 629 5.11 -14.95 -2.62
C VAL A 629 5.90 -13.76 -3.15
N GLN A 630 5.70 -12.56 -2.60
CA GLN A 630 6.41 -11.36 -3.06
C GLN A 630 7.94 -11.46 -2.86
N ILE A 631 8.41 -11.98 -1.72
CA ILE A 631 9.84 -12.18 -1.44
C ILE A 631 10.46 -13.18 -2.43
N ALA A 632 9.82 -14.33 -2.66
CA ALA A 632 10.41 -15.31 -3.56
C ALA A 632 10.19 -14.98 -5.06
N ALA A 633 9.17 -14.19 -5.42
CA ALA A 633 9.06 -13.56 -6.75
C ALA A 633 10.21 -12.56 -6.99
N PHE A 634 10.56 -11.75 -5.98
CA PHE A 634 11.75 -10.91 -5.99
C PHE A 634 13.02 -11.75 -6.18
N CYS A 635 13.22 -12.81 -5.38
CA CYS A 635 14.38 -13.71 -5.56
C CYS A 635 14.45 -14.35 -6.95
N ILE A 636 13.31 -14.74 -7.55
CA ILE A 636 13.26 -15.25 -8.93
C ILE A 636 13.66 -14.16 -9.93
N ALA A 637 13.17 -12.93 -9.79
CA ALA A 637 13.55 -11.81 -10.64
C ALA A 637 15.06 -11.51 -10.56
N LEU A 638 15.65 -11.58 -9.37
CA LEU A 638 17.10 -11.45 -9.18
C LEU A 638 17.87 -12.61 -9.84
N ALA A 639 17.37 -13.85 -9.70
CA ALA A 639 18.00 -15.04 -10.28
C ALA A 639 17.95 -15.04 -11.82
N LEU A 640 16.83 -14.64 -12.41
CA LEU A 640 16.65 -14.49 -13.86
C LEU A 640 17.57 -13.41 -14.47
N ASN A 641 18.05 -12.48 -13.64
CA ASN A 641 18.96 -11.40 -14.04
C ASN A 641 20.37 -11.56 -13.46
N SER A 642 20.72 -12.78 -13.02
CA SER A 642 22.09 -13.16 -12.73
C SER A 642 22.78 -13.59 -14.04
N PRO A 643 24.05 -13.23 -14.31
CA PRO A 643 24.98 -12.50 -13.43
C PRO A 643 24.92 -10.97 -13.48
N TRP A 644 24.10 -10.36 -14.34
CA TRP A 644 24.04 -8.89 -14.50
C TRP A 644 23.83 -8.14 -13.19
N ILE A 645 22.99 -8.68 -12.29
CA ILE A 645 22.73 -8.12 -10.97
C ILE A 645 23.99 -7.78 -10.15
N PHE A 646 25.10 -8.52 -10.34
CA PHE A 646 26.33 -8.26 -9.59
C PHE A 646 26.99 -6.92 -9.93
N THR A 647 26.71 -6.34 -11.11
CA THR A 647 27.16 -4.98 -11.49
C THR A 647 26.74 -3.91 -10.47
N PHE A 648 25.55 -4.06 -9.90
CA PHE A 648 24.94 -3.14 -8.94
C PHE A 648 25.55 -3.20 -7.54
N PHE A 649 26.40 -4.19 -7.26
CA PHE A 649 27.09 -4.38 -5.98
C PHE A 649 28.60 -4.09 -6.04
N VAL A 650 29.12 -3.64 -7.19
CA VAL A 650 30.54 -3.29 -7.35
C VAL A 650 30.82 -1.91 -6.73
N PRO A 651 31.76 -1.79 -5.76
CA PRO A 651 32.13 -0.50 -5.17
C PRO A 651 32.62 0.49 -6.23
N GLY A 652 32.07 1.71 -6.20
CA GLY A 652 32.45 2.79 -7.12
C GLY A 652 31.60 2.87 -8.40
N ALA A 653 30.79 1.87 -8.73
CA ALA A 653 29.78 2.00 -9.79
C ALA A 653 28.77 3.10 -9.39
N ARG A 654 28.79 4.24 -10.09
CA ARG A 654 27.77 5.28 -9.90
C ARG A 654 26.42 4.81 -10.43
N SER A 655 25.37 5.37 -9.88
CA SER A 655 24.03 4.81 -9.82
C SER A 655 23.09 4.89 -11.05
N PRO A 656 23.40 5.52 -12.22
CA PRO A 656 22.45 5.62 -13.33
C PRO A 656 21.91 4.27 -13.85
N ALA A 657 22.72 3.22 -13.82
CA ALA A 657 22.28 1.88 -14.24
C ALA A 657 21.23 1.26 -13.30
N LEU A 658 21.18 1.68 -12.03
CA LEU A 658 20.19 1.25 -11.03
C LEU A 658 18.92 2.12 -11.04
N PHE A 659 19.10 3.44 -11.12
CA PHE A 659 18.03 4.42 -10.90
C PHE A 659 17.40 4.94 -12.20
N GLY A 660 18.11 4.78 -13.33
CA GLY A 660 17.77 5.31 -14.64
C GLY A 660 18.42 6.67 -14.90
N SER A 661 18.25 7.19 -16.12
CA SER A 661 18.53 8.60 -16.42
C SER A 661 17.59 9.49 -15.60
N ALA A 662 18.14 10.43 -14.83
CA ALA A 662 17.35 11.26 -13.93
C ALA A 662 16.27 12.09 -14.65
N GLY A 663 15.16 12.35 -13.95
CA GLY A 663 14.13 13.26 -14.44
C GLY A 663 14.59 14.73 -14.44
N PRO A 664 13.81 15.65 -15.03
CA PRO A 664 14.11 17.08 -14.96
C PRO A 664 14.21 17.56 -13.51
N ALA A 665 15.22 18.38 -13.20
CA ALA A 665 15.37 18.96 -11.87
C ALA A 665 14.18 19.88 -11.51
N HIS A 666 13.86 19.92 -10.20
CA HIS A 666 12.84 20.79 -9.61
C HIS A 666 11.43 20.61 -10.17
N VAL A 667 10.82 19.45 -9.88
CA VAL A 667 9.43 19.17 -10.25
C VAL A 667 8.48 19.67 -9.16
N GLY A 668 7.86 20.83 -9.40
CA GLY A 668 6.85 21.39 -8.51
C GLY A 668 5.60 20.51 -8.38
N ILE A 669 4.92 20.58 -7.22
CA ILE A 669 3.71 19.78 -6.90
C ILE A 669 2.65 19.84 -8.02
N GLN A 670 2.46 21.01 -8.64
CA GLN A 670 1.53 21.17 -9.76
C GLN A 670 1.88 20.27 -10.95
N TRP A 671 3.16 20.09 -11.28
CA TRP A 671 3.63 19.27 -12.40
C TRP A 671 3.22 17.78 -12.23
N LEU A 672 3.27 17.30 -10.98
CA LEU A 672 2.94 15.94 -10.58
C LEU A 672 1.43 15.69 -10.47
N LEU A 673 0.68 16.65 -9.92
CA LEU A 673 -0.79 16.63 -9.96
C LEU A 673 -1.33 16.62 -11.40
N LEU A 674 -0.56 17.18 -12.34
CA LEU A 674 -0.81 17.19 -13.78
C LEU A 674 -0.18 16.00 -14.53
N LEU A 675 0.37 14.98 -13.85
CA LEU A 675 0.94 13.77 -14.45
C LEU A 675 1.89 14.04 -15.64
N ARG A 676 2.65 15.13 -15.58
CA ARG A 676 3.60 15.51 -16.63
C ARG A 676 4.78 14.54 -16.59
N VAL A 677 5.02 13.86 -17.71
CA VAL A 677 6.20 13.00 -17.90
C VAL A 677 7.35 13.82 -18.52
N SER A 678 7.04 14.71 -19.47
CA SER A 678 8.02 15.52 -20.21
C SER A 678 7.66 17.01 -20.18
N GLN A 679 8.67 17.89 -20.35
CA GLN A 679 8.45 19.35 -20.45
C GLN A 679 7.82 19.77 -21.78
N THR A 680 7.85 18.92 -22.81
CA THR A 680 7.35 19.20 -24.17
C THR A 680 5.83 19.12 -24.31
N ALA A 681 5.12 18.57 -23.32
CA ALA A 681 3.67 18.46 -23.30
C ALA A 681 2.97 19.84 -23.16
N ARG A 682 2.84 20.58 -24.28
CA ARG A 682 2.28 21.95 -24.37
C ARG A 682 0.85 22.12 -23.81
N VAL A 683 0.11 21.04 -23.57
CA VAL A 683 -1.34 21.04 -23.23
C VAL A 683 -1.62 20.61 -21.78
N ALA A 684 -0.61 20.70 -20.91
CA ALA A 684 -0.63 19.97 -19.65
C ALA A 684 -1.39 20.55 -18.42
N PRO A 685 -2.07 21.73 -18.37
CA PRO A 685 -2.89 22.08 -17.20
C PRO A 685 -4.18 21.23 -17.06
N LEU A 686 -4.58 20.46 -18.08
CA LEU A 686 -5.84 19.72 -18.08
C LEU A 686 -5.76 18.33 -17.44
N PHE A 687 -4.58 17.75 -17.24
CA PHE A 687 -4.44 16.40 -16.68
C PHE A 687 -4.81 16.28 -15.20
N GLY A 688 -4.78 17.39 -14.44
CA GLY A 688 -5.24 17.42 -13.04
C GLY A 688 -6.72 17.08 -12.89
N LEU A 689 -7.49 17.13 -13.99
CA LEU A 689 -8.87 16.66 -14.03
C LEU A 689 -8.98 15.14 -13.85
N TYR A 690 -7.92 14.35 -14.11
CA TYR A 690 -7.87 12.94 -13.72
C TYR A 690 -7.84 12.76 -12.19
N LEU A 691 -7.23 13.67 -11.43
CA LEU A 691 -7.31 13.65 -9.97
C LEU A 691 -8.73 13.98 -9.49
N VAL A 692 -9.43 14.90 -10.14
CA VAL A 692 -10.85 15.20 -9.87
C VAL A 692 -11.71 13.96 -10.12
N ALA A 693 -11.54 13.29 -11.27
CA ALA A 693 -12.22 12.04 -11.59
C ALA A 693 -11.89 10.90 -10.60
N LEU A 694 -10.63 10.81 -10.16
CA LEU A 694 -10.17 9.84 -9.17
C LEU A 694 -10.81 10.08 -7.79
N ILE A 695 -10.85 11.33 -7.31
CA ILE A 695 -11.54 11.69 -6.06
C ILE A 695 -13.04 11.43 -6.18
N ALA A 696 -13.64 11.77 -7.33
CA ALA A 696 -15.05 11.50 -7.61
C ALA A 696 -15.37 9.99 -7.64
N SER A 697 -14.45 9.13 -8.09
CA SER A 697 -14.63 7.67 -8.05
C SER A 697 -14.93 7.15 -6.64
N VAL A 698 -14.29 7.75 -5.62
CA VAL A 698 -14.52 7.43 -4.21
C VAL A 698 -15.96 7.77 -3.78
N VAL A 699 -16.68 8.68 -4.44
CA VAL A 699 -18.05 9.07 -4.09
C VAL A 699 -19.07 7.98 -4.43
N PHE A 700 -18.89 7.28 -5.55
CA PHE A 700 -19.86 6.31 -6.08
C PHE A 700 -19.68 4.89 -5.52
N VAL A 701 -18.46 4.53 -5.14
CA VAL A 701 -18.12 3.15 -4.77
C VAL A 701 -18.44 2.84 -3.31
N ALA A 702 -18.98 1.64 -3.05
CA ALA A 702 -19.39 1.17 -1.72
C ALA A 702 -19.03 -0.31 -1.48
N GLY A 703 -19.05 -0.73 -0.19
CA GLY A 703 -18.66 -2.07 0.25
C GLY A 703 -17.21 -2.40 -0.11
N ARG A 704 -16.90 -3.69 -0.32
CA ARG A 704 -15.54 -4.18 -0.64
C ARG A 704 -14.85 -3.42 -1.78
N LYS A 705 -15.58 -2.98 -2.81
CA LYS A 705 -14.99 -2.20 -3.91
C LYS A 705 -14.41 -0.86 -3.43
N ALA A 706 -14.96 -0.25 -2.39
CA ALA A 706 -14.49 1.02 -1.86
C ALA A 706 -13.12 0.85 -1.18
N ASP A 707 -12.92 -0.26 -0.48
CA ASP A 707 -11.62 -0.62 0.12
C ASP A 707 -10.54 -0.77 -0.97
N GLY A 708 -10.93 -1.28 -2.15
CA GLY A 708 -10.06 -1.42 -3.32
C GLY A 708 -9.71 -0.07 -3.93
N VAL A 709 -10.70 0.78 -4.20
CA VAL A 709 -10.49 2.14 -4.71
C VAL A 709 -9.64 2.98 -3.74
N LEU A 710 -9.85 2.87 -2.43
CA LEU A 710 -9.02 3.53 -1.42
C LEU A 710 -7.55 3.05 -1.45
N THR A 711 -7.31 1.78 -1.75
CA THR A 711 -5.95 1.26 -1.90
C THR A 711 -5.30 1.78 -3.18
N LEU A 712 -6.02 1.82 -4.31
CA LEU A 712 -5.50 2.39 -5.55
C LEU A 712 -5.21 3.88 -5.40
N PHE A 713 -6.07 4.61 -4.67
CA PHE A 713 -5.82 6.00 -4.29
C PHE A 713 -4.56 6.15 -3.44
N ALA A 714 -4.32 5.24 -2.48
CA ALA A 714 -3.09 5.25 -1.70
C ALA A 714 -1.84 4.93 -2.54
N ILE A 715 -1.91 3.98 -3.48
CA ILE A 715 -0.83 3.69 -4.44
C ILE A 715 -0.52 4.92 -5.28
N PHE A 716 -1.56 5.62 -5.79
CA PHE A 716 -1.43 6.89 -6.47
C PHE A 716 -0.72 7.93 -5.59
N CYS A 717 -1.20 8.18 -4.36
CA CYS A 717 -0.58 9.17 -3.47
C CYS A 717 0.87 8.83 -3.11
N VAL A 718 1.20 7.57 -2.83
CA VAL A 718 2.58 7.15 -2.51
C VAL A 718 3.50 7.31 -3.71
N THR A 719 3.06 6.93 -4.92
CA THR A 719 3.86 7.13 -6.14
C THR A 719 4.08 8.61 -6.45
N GLN A 720 3.09 9.49 -6.20
CA GLN A 720 3.29 10.95 -6.29
C GLN A 720 4.31 11.46 -5.24
N VAL A 721 4.24 11.01 -3.98
CA VAL A 721 5.20 11.43 -2.94
C VAL A 721 6.63 10.97 -3.29
N VAL A 722 6.79 9.77 -3.84
CA VAL A 722 8.08 9.26 -4.31
C VAL A 722 8.61 10.10 -5.47
N ALA A 723 7.75 10.49 -6.41
CA ALA A 723 8.11 11.40 -7.50
C ALA A 723 8.55 12.80 -6.99
N VAL A 724 7.83 13.38 -6.02
CA VAL A 724 8.24 14.63 -5.33
C VAL A 724 9.64 14.45 -4.73
N PHE A 725 9.81 13.43 -3.88
CA PHE A 725 11.04 13.20 -3.13
C PHE A 725 12.24 12.94 -4.05
N SER A 726 12.02 12.22 -5.15
CA SER A 726 12.99 12.00 -6.22
C SER A 726 13.43 13.34 -6.84
N SER A 727 12.49 14.21 -7.19
CA SER A 727 12.78 15.50 -7.86
C SER A 727 13.52 16.54 -6.99
N TYR A 728 13.54 16.34 -5.66
CA TYR A 728 14.30 17.15 -4.71
C TYR A 728 15.66 16.52 -4.33
N GLY A 729 16.12 15.47 -5.05
CA GLY A 729 17.39 14.80 -4.77
C GLY A 729 17.35 13.93 -3.50
N GLY A 730 16.18 13.51 -3.03
CA GLY A 730 16.02 12.73 -1.81
C GLY A 730 16.69 11.35 -1.83
N PHE A 731 17.03 10.85 -3.02
CA PHE A 731 17.82 9.62 -3.22
C PHE A 731 19.31 9.88 -3.50
N GLY A 732 19.79 11.11 -3.32
CA GLY A 732 21.16 11.53 -3.64
C GLY A 732 21.29 12.06 -5.07
N THR A 733 22.43 11.79 -5.71
CA THR A 733 22.77 12.25 -7.07
C THR A 733 21.97 11.58 -8.19
N ASP A 734 21.23 10.52 -7.89
CA ASP A 734 20.63 9.63 -8.88
C ASP A 734 19.13 9.38 -8.56
N PRO A 735 18.24 10.30 -8.94
CA PRO A 735 16.81 10.18 -8.68
C PRO A 735 16.14 9.13 -9.60
N ILE A 736 15.12 8.44 -9.05
CA ILE A 736 14.24 7.53 -9.82
C ILE A 736 13.53 8.33 -10.91
N SER A 737 13.62 7.86 -12.15
CA SER A 737 13.00 8.49 -13.32
C SER A 737 11.46 8.46 -13.30
N LEU A 738 10.84 9.55 -13.77
CA LEU A 738 9.39 9.74 -13.68
C LEU A 738 8.62 8.90 -14.70
N GLU A 739 9.28 8.56 -15.79
CA GLU A 739 8.86 7.62 -16.84
C GLU A 739 8.55 6.23 -16.30
N LEU A 740 9.09 5.84 -15.14
CA LEU A 740 8.84 4.54 -14.49
C LEU A 740 7.80 4.63 -13.36
N VAL A 741 7.76 5.75 -12.63
CA VAL A 741 6.83 5.96 -11.49
C VAL A 741 5.42 6.33 -11.97
N LEU A 742 5.30 7.24 -12.93
CA LEU A 742 4.02 7.78 -13.38
C LEU A 742 3.11 6.77 -14.11
N PRO A 743 3.60 5.78 -14.89
CA PRO A 743 2.74 4.74 -15.44
C PRO A 743 2.01 3.92 -14.37
N VAL A 744 2.68 3.60 -13.25
CA VAL A 744 2.07 2.85 -12.14
C VAL A 744 1.05 3.71 -11.39
N ALA A 745 1.37 5.00 -11.17
CA ALA A 745 0.43 5.97 -10.60
C ALA A 745 -0.84 6.06 -11.47
N PHE A 746 -0.68 6.32 -12.76
CA PHE A 746 -1.81 6.47 -13.70
C PHE A 746 -2.61 5.17 -13.86
N LEU A 747 -1.96 4.01 -13.96
CA LEU A 747 -2.63 2.71 -13.97
C LEU A 747 -3.52 2.52 -12.74
N SER A 748 -3.04 2.87 -11.55
CA SER A 748 -3.85 2.79 -10.33
C SER A 748 -5.06 3.74 -10.37
N ALA A 749 -4.88 4.97 -10.89
CA ALA A 749 -5.95 5.94 -11.07
C ALA A 749 -7.00 5.46 -12.10
N VAL A 750 -6.58 4.87 -13.22
CA VAL A 750 -7.48 4.32 -14.26
C VAL A 750 -8.36 3.21 -13.70
N ILE A 751 -7.81 2.26 -12.94
CA ILE A 751 -8.58 1.16 -12.35
C ILE A 751 -9.59 1.69 -11.32
N ALA A 752 -9.21 2.72 -10.54
CA ALA A 752 -10.08 3.39 -9.58
C ALA A 752 -11.22 4.16 -10.27
N ILE A 753 -10.90 4.98 -11.29
CA ILE A 753 -11.88 5.73 -12.09
C ILE A 753 -12.86 4.76 -12.78
N GLY A 754 -12.36 3.69 -13.41
CA GLY A 754 -13.18 2.65 -14.02
C GLY A 754 -14.13 1.98 -13.02
N SER A 755 -13.65 1.68 -11.81
CA SER A 755 -14.48 1.15 -10.72
C SER A 755 -15.54 2.16 -10.26
N GLY A 756 -15.20 3.46 -10.26
CA GLY A 756 -16.12 4.57 -10.01
C GLY A 756 -17.22 4.69 -11.06
N ILE A 757 -16.86 4.60 -12.34
CA ILE A 757 -17.80 4.60 -13.47
C ILE A 757 -18.75 3.39 -13.39
N GLU A 758 -18.22 2.18 -13.12
CA GLU A 758 -19.04 0.98 -12.93
C GLU A 758 -20.04 1.14 -11.79
N ALA A 759 -19.61 1.68 -10.64
CA ALA A 759 -20.50 1.96 -9.52
C ALA A 759 -21.53 3.05 -9.84
N ALA A 760 -21.12 4.13 -10.52
CA ALA A 760 -22.02 5.21 -10.94
C ALA A 760 -23.16 4.69 -11.83
N PHE A 761 -22.87 3.81 -12.80
CA PHE A 761 -23.90 3.15 -13.62
C PHE A 761 -24.91 2.35 -12.80
N THR A 762 -24.51 1.74 -11.67
CA THR A 762 -25.45 1.01 -10.79
C THR A 762 -26.21 1.91 -9.82
N VAL A 763 -25.62 3.04 -9.42
CA VAL A 763 -26.14 3.90 -8.35
C VAL A 763 -27.02 5.04 -8.90
N LEU A 764 -26.60 5.71 -9.97
CA LEU A 764 -27.29 6.90 -10.50
C LEU A 764 -28.76 6.66 -10.91
N PRO A 765 -29.14 5.52 -11.54
CA PRO A 765 -30.54 5.27 -11.90
C PRO A 765 -31.48 5.13 -10.69
N THR A 766 -30.94 4.75 -9.53
CA THR A 766 -31.71 4.58 -8.27
C THR A 766 -31.92 5.88 -7.50
N LEU A 767 -31.32 6.98 -7.94
CA LEU A 767 -31.30 8.26 -7.23
C LEU A 767 -32.10 9.33 -7.99
N LYS A 768 -32.89 10.11 -7.25
CA LYS A 768 -33.41 11.39 -7.76
C LYS A 768 -32.24 12.30 -8.16
N ILE A 769 -32.45 13.11 -9.20
CA ILE A 769 -31.46 14.06 -9.72
C ILE A 769 -30.95 14.97 -8.59
N GLY A 770 -29.64 15.13 -8.48
CA GLY A 770 -28.99 15.99 -7.50
C GLY A 770 -27.47 16.02 -7.65
N TRP A 771 -26.75 16.51 -6.64
CA TRP A 771 -25.30 16.75 -6.67
C TRP A 771 -24.44 15.54 -7.11
N ARG A 772 -24.93 14.30 -6.97
CA ARG A 772 -24.25 13.09 -7.43
C ARG A 772 -24.25 12.97 -8.96
N HIS A 773 -25.34 13.37 -9.61
CA HIS A 773 -25.42 13.49 -11.07
C HIS A 773 -24.50 14.62 -11.55
N SER A 774 -24.43 15.73 -10.80
CA SER A 774 -23.45 16.81 -11.06
C SER A 774 -22.00 16.31 -10.96
N ILE A 775 -21.64 15.52 -9.93
CA ILE A 775 -20.30 14.92 -9.83
C ILE A 775 -20.04 13.91 -10.96
N ALA A 776 -21.04 13.11 -11.36
CA ALA A 776 -20.88 12.17 -12.47
C ALA A 776 -20.64 12.91 -13.80
N PHE A 777 -21.39 14.00 -14.04
CA PHE A 777 -21.18 14.90 -15.17
C PHE A 777 -19.80 15.56 -15.12
N LEU A 778 -19.40 16.13 -13.98
CA LEU A 778 -18.07 16.72 -13.78
C LEU A 778 -16.95 15.69 -13.97
N THR A 779 -17.17 14.43 -13.61
CA THR A 779 -16.21 13.32 -13.83
C THR A 779 -16.09 13.01 -15.31
N ALA A 780 -17.21 12.89 -16.02
CA ALA A 780 -17.22 12.66 -17.47
C ALA A 780 -16.59 13.83 -18.24
N ALA A 781 -16.95 15.07 -17.91
CA ALA A 781 -16.37 16.28 -18.47
C ALA A 781 -14.86 16.38 -18.16
N SER A 782 -14.45 16.08 -16.93
CA SER A 782 -13.04 16.02 -16.53
C SER A 782 -12.23 15.05 -17.38
N ILE A 783 -12.75 13.84 -17.60
CA ILE A 783 -12.12 12.83 -18.44
C ILE A 783 -12.08 13.28 -19.91
N LEU A 784 -13.18 13.83 -20.44
CA LEU A 784 -13.24 14.29 -21.84
C LEU A 784 -12.28 15.46 -22.10
N ILE A 785 -12.23 16.45 -21.21
CA ILE A 785 -11.33 17.62 -21.33
C ILE A 785 -9.86 17.19 -21.17
N ALA A 786 -9.55 16.28 -20.22
CA ALA A 786 -8.22 15.72 -20.08
C ALA A 786 -7.80 14.92 -21.32
N SER A 787 -8.69 14.07 -21.87
CA SER A 787 -8.45 13.32 -23.11
C SER A 787 -8.33 14.21 -24.34
N TYR A 788 -9.07 15.34 -24.41
CA TYR A 788 -9.00 16.27 -25.53
C TYR A 788 -7.57 16.81 -25.73
N SER A 789 -6.82 17.01 -24.65
CA SER A 789 -5.43 17.46 -24.72
C SER A 789 -4.49 16.52 -25.50
N MET A 790 -4.80 15.23 -25.60
CA MET A 790 -4.04 14.25 -26.38
C MET A 790 -4.26 14.36 -27.88
N LEU A 791 -5.41 14.87 -28.35
CA LEU A 791 -5.66 15.07 -29.79
C LEU A 791 -4.53 15.92 -30.41
N GLY A 792 -4.10 16.97 -29.73
CA GLY A 792 -2.99 17.84 -30.13
C GLY A 792 -1.59 17.21 -30.05
N GLN A 793 -1.41 16.07 -29.38
CA GLN A 793 -0.16 15.31 -29.41
C GLN A 793 -0.16 14.29 -30.56
N ASN A 794 -1.29 13.63 -30.81
CA ASN A 794 -1.45 12.61 -31.85
C ASN A 794 -1.44 13.17 -33.28
N THR A 795 -1.69 14.48 -33.49
CA THR A 795 -1.57 15.13 -34.81
C THR A 795 -0.23 14.85 -35.48
N SER A 796 0.86 14.86 -34.71
CA SER A 796 2.23 14.60 -35.19
C SER A 796 2.47 13.17 -35.71
N GLY A 797 1.70 12.18 -35.27
CA GLY A 797 1.93 10.75 -35.58
C GLY A 797 3.21 10.15 -34.99
N ARG A 798 3.92 10.91 -34.13
CA ARG A 798 5.09 10.49 -33.33
C ARG A 798 5.04 11.03 -31.89
N TYR A 799 3.86 11.39 -31.38
CA TYR A 799 3.68 12.03 -30.06
C TYR A 799 4.62 13.24 -29.80
N GLN A 800 4.80 14.10 -30.81
CA GLN A 800 5.66 15.29 -30.78
C GLN A 800 7.17 14.99 -30.65
N LEU A 801 7.60 13.74 -30.83
CA LEU A 801 9.00 13.36 -31.04
C LEU A 801 9.49 13.92 -32.39
N GLY A 802 10.76 14.36 -32.44
CA GLY A 802 11.38 14.98 -33.61
C GLY A 802 11.40 14.08 -34.85
N ALA A 803 11.37 14.70 -36.04
CA ALA A 803 11.35 13.96 -37.31
C ALA A 803 12.71 13.36 -37.69
N GLN A 804 13.80 14.03 -37.31
CA GLN A 804 15.19 13.63 -37.53
C GLN A 804 15.86 13.26 -36.20
N GLY A 805 16.65 12.19 -36.21
CA GLY A 805 17.53 11.76 -35.12
C GLY A 805 19.00 11.76 -35.57
N TYR A 806 19.92 11.33 -34.72
CA TYR A 806 21.37 11.55 -34.93
C TYR A 806 21.99 10.84 -36.16
N GLU A 807 21.31 9.85 -36.75
CA GLU A 807 21.82 9.03 -37.86
C GLU A 807 22.19 9.83 -39.11
N SER A 808 21.34 10.76 -39.54
CA SER A 808 21.57 11.55 -40.75
C SER A 808 22.78 12.48 -40.65
N SER A 809 23.10 12.89 -39.43
CA SER A 809 23.99 14.00 -39.13
C SER A 809 25.36 13.53 -38.60
N LEU A 810 25.45 12.27 -38.16
CA LEU A 810 26.68 11.62 -37.69
C LEU A 810 27.17 10.47 -38.60
N GLY A 811 26.58 10.29 -39.79
CA GLY A 811 27.00 9.25 -40.74
C GLY A 811 28.49 9.32 -41.14
N TRP A 812 29.11 10.51 -41.07
CA TRP A 812 30.55 10.72 -41.28
C TRP A 812 31.45 10.16 -40.16
N MET A 813 30.89 9.86 -38.99
CA MET A 813 31.63 9.34 -37.83
C MET A 813 31.82 7.81 -37.90
N VAL A 814 31.18 7.13 -38.86
CA VAL A 814 31.34 5.68 -39.05
C VAL A 814 32.73 5.37 -39.63
N PRO A 815 33.57 4.55 -38.95
CA PRO A 815 34.96 4.39 -39.35
C PRO A 815 35.13 3.37 -40.47
N ASN A 816 35.80 3.76 -41.56
CA ASN A 816 36.15 2.87 -42.68
C ASN A 816 37.23 1.79 -42.34
N SER A 817 37.74 1.73 -41.10
CA SER A 817 38.66 0.66 -40.68
C SER A 817 38.40 0.21 -39.24
N ARG A 818 38.68 -1.08 -38.99
CA ARG A 818 38.60 -1.70 -37.65
C ARG A 818 39.79 -1.36 -36.74
N SER A 819 40.73 -0.49 -37.14
CA SER A 819 42.09 -0.48 -36.58
C SER A 819 42.42 0.63 -35.56
N ASN A 820 41.47 1.48 -35.14
CA ASN A 820 41.75 2.48 -34.08
C ASN A 820 40.48 2.95 -33.30
N PRO A 821 40.12 2.28 -32.18
CA PRO A 821 38.90 2.57 -31.42
C PRO A 821 39.04 3.85 -30.58
N GLY A 822 38.56 4.96 -31.11
CA GLY A 822 38.32 6.16 -30.29
C GLY A 822 36.94 6.13 -29.62
N LYS A 823 36.74 7.04 -28.68
CA LYS A 823 35.46 7.28 -27.99
C LYS A 823 34.85 8.62 -28.36
N VAL A 824 33.56 8.73 -28.13
CA VAL A 824 32.75 9.95 -28.30
C VAL A 824 32.21 10.37 -26.94
N LEU A 825 32.48 11.61 -26.53
CA LEU A 825 31.87 12.22 -25.36
C LEU A 825 30.63 13.00 -25.79
N TRP A 826 29.46 12.57 -25.33
CA TRP A 826 28.20 13.24 -25.57
C TRP A 826 27.89 14.18 -24.40
N LEU A 827 27.59 15.46 -24.69
CA LEU A 827 27.28 16.49 -23.69
C LEU A 827 25.98 17.19 -24.07
N GLY A 828 24.96 17.15 -23.22
CA GLY A 828 23.66 17.75 -23.56
C GLY A 828 22.66 17.66 -22.42
N ARG A 829 21.36 17.67 -22.77
CA ARG A 829 20.29 17.49 -21.80
C ARG A 829 20.01 16.00 -21.57
N LEU A 830 19.55 15.65 -20.38
CA LEU A 830 19.37 14.27 -19.89
C LEU A 830 18.31 13.40 -20.61
N GLY A 831 17.72 13.88 -21.71
CA GLY A 831 16.91 13.09 -22.65
C GLY A 831 17.35 13.20 -24.11
N THR A 832 18.41 13.97 -24.40
CA THR A 832 19.02 14.08 -25.75
C THR A 832 20.39 13.40 -25.81
N VAL A 833 21.06 13.19 -24.68
CA VAL A 833 22.26 12.35 -24.64
C VAL A 833 21.85 10.87 -24.84
N PRO A 834 22.40 10.16 -25.84
CA PRO A 834 22.07 8.76 -26.06
C PRO A 834 22.76 7.84 -25.05
N GLY A 835 22.16 6.66 -24.79
CA GLY A 835 22.77 5.62 -23.96
C GLY A 835 22.64 5.85 -22.46
N GLY A 836 23.49 5.16 -21.67
CA GLY A 836 23.59 5.22 -20.21
C GLY A 836 24.18 6.53 -19.70
N SER A 837 23.53 7.65 -20.02
CA SER A 837 23.94 8.98 -19.62
C SER A 837 23.70 9.24 -18.13
N TYR A 838 24.56 10.07 -17.55
CA TYR A 838 24.52 10.48 -16.15
C TYR A 838 24.38 11.99 -16.02
N GLN A 839 23.82 12.44 -14.91
CA GLN A 839 23.61 13.85 -14.62
C GLN A 839 24.91 14.50 -14.09
N ILE A 840 25.27 15.67 -14.63
CA ILE A 840 26.37 16.50 -14.11
C ILE A 840 25.81 17.67 -13.28
N SER A 841 24.71 18.28 -13.73
CA SER A 841 24.01 19.38 -13.05
C SER A 841 22.50 19.28 -13.27
N SER A 842 21.70 20.22 -12.74
CA SER A 842 20.24 20.23 -12.86
C SER A 842 19.72 19.98 -14.29
N ASP A 843 20.44 20.49 -15.30
CA ASP A 843 20.01 20.50 -16.70
C ASP A 843 21.05 19.93 -17.68
N MET A 844 22.26 19.59 -17.21
CA MET A 844 23.34 19.01 -18.04
C MET A 844 23.63 17.55 -17.69
N ALA A 845 23.78 16.74 -18.72
CA ALA A 845 24.11 15.33 -18.69
C ALA A 845 25.27 15.00 -19.63
N ALA A 846 25.96 13.90 -19.35
CA ALA A 846 26.99 13.37 -20.23
C ALA A 846 26.92 11.85 -20.37
N GLY A 847 27.48 11.34 -21.46
CA GLY A 847 27.62 9.92 -21.73
C GLY A 847 28.84 9.67 -22.62
N VAL A 848 29.51 8.54 -22.45
CA VAL A 848 30.66 8.15 -23.28
C VAL A 848 30.26 6.91 -24.09
N ALA A 849 30.40 7.00 -25.40
CA ALA A 849 30.08 5.92 -26.34
C ALA A 849 31.28 5.58 -27.25
N GLY A 850 31.19 4.45 -27.94
CA GLY A 850 32.09 4.15 -29.06
C GLY A 850 31.85 5.08 -30.25
N ILE A 851 32.82 5.15 -31.16
CA ILE A 851 32.67 5.85 -32.45
C ILE A 851 31.67 5.11 -33.35
N GLY A 852 30.71 5.85 -33.90
CA GLY A 852 29.60 5.34 -34.71
C GLY A 852 28.23 5.65 -34.06
N ASN A 853 27.16 5.07 -34.61
CA ASN A 853 25.83 5.23 -34.02
C ASN A 853 25.72 4.43 -32.70
N PRO A 854 25.24 5.04 -31.60
CA PRO A 854 25.06 4.35 -30.32
C PRO A 854 23.98 3.28 -30.43
N THR A 855 24.28 2.05 -29.99
CA THR A 855 23.36 0.89 -29.96
C THR A 855 22.80 0.65 -28.56
N VAL A 856 21.81 -0.23 -28.43
CA VAL A 856 21.22 -0.61 -27.12
C VAL A 856 22.25 -1.11 -26.09
N GLU A 857 23.37 -1.71 -26.52
CA GLU A 857 24.49 -2.13 -25.66
C GLU A 857 25.03 -0.95 -24.79
N SER A 858 24.85 0.29 -25.25
CA SER A 858 25.21 1.51 -24.52
C SER A 858 24.20 1.96 -23.45
N LEU A 859 22.96 1.47 -23.43
CA LEU A 859 21.92 1.89 -22.46
C LEU A 859 22.28 1.56 -21.01
N PHE A 860 22.89 0.40 -20.80
CA PHE A 860 23.21 -0.16 -19.48
C PHE A 860 24.72 -0.43 -19.32
N SER A 861 25.54 0.13 -20.22
CA SER A 861 26.99 0.14 -20.06
C SER A 861 27.34 0.79 -18.72
N PRO A 862 28.06 0.10 -17.80
CA PRO A 862 28.41 0.69 -16.53
C PRO A 862 29.34 1.87 -16.76
N ALA A 863 29.02 3.02 -16.14
CA ALA A 863 29.93 4.15 -16.08
C ALA A 863 31.30 3.68 -15.57
N ASN A 864 32.39 4.11 -16.21
CA ASN A 864 33.73 3.90 -15.71
C ASN A 864 34.04 5.04 -14.73
N PRO A 865 33.94 4.84 -13.40
CA PRO A 865 33.98 5.94 -12.45
C PRO A 865 35.33 6.68 -12.41
N GLY A 866 36.40 6.09 -12.96
CA GLY A 866 37.68 6.76 -13.15
C GLY A 866 37.67 7.63 -14.40
N LEU A 867 37.45 7.04 -15.58
CA LEU A 867 37.50 7.76 -16.86
C LEU A 867 36.39 8.83 -16.97
N ASP A 868 35.18 8.51 -16.52
CA ASP A 868 34.05 9.43 -16.62
C ASP A 868 34.20 10.58 -15.63
N ALA A 869 34.67 10.33 -14.40
CA ALA A 869 34.97 11.42 -13.46
C ALA A 869 36.10 12.34 -13.97
N LEU A 870 37.10 11.79 -14.66
CA LEU A 870 38.16 12.61 -15.30
C LEU A 870 37.60 13.44 -16.47
N ALA A 871 36.73 12.88 -17.31
CA ALA A 871 36.04 13.61 -18.36
C ALA A 871 35.14 14.73 -17.80
N ILE A 872 34.35 14.43 -16.75
CA ILE A 872 33.50 15.41 -16.04
C ILE A 872 34.35 16.54 -15.45
N ASN A 873 35.48 16.22 -14.81
CA ASN A 873 36.33 17.23 -14.20
C ASN A 873 36.96 18.15 -15.27
N ALA A 874 37.33 17.60 -16.44
CA ALA A 874 37.80 18.40 -17.57
C ALA A 874 36.69 19.34 -18.12
N VAL A 875 35.46 18.82 -18.29
CA VAL A 875 34.31 19.62 -18.74
C VAL A 875 33.93 20.69 -17.72
N ASN A 876 33.86 20.34 -16.43
CA ASN A 876 33.56 21.30 -15.35
C ASN A 876 34.63 22.38 -15.19
N ALA A 877 35.90 22.08 -15.49
CA ALA A 877 36.95 23.09 -15.54
C ALA A 877 36.72 24.09 -16.68
N ALA A 878 36.33 23.63 -17.87
CA ALA A 878 36.00 24.50 -18.99
C ALA A 878 34.69 25.31 -18.76
N VAL A 879 33.67 24.70 -18.16
CA VAL A 879 32.39 25.37 -17.80
C VAL A 879 32.56 26.47 -16.74
N ARG A 880 33.68 26.47 -16.00
CA ARG A 880 34.06 27.56 -15.07
C ARG A 880 35.06 28.56 -15.66
N GLU A 881 35.29 28.52 -16.98
CA GLU A 881 36.33 29.26 -17.71
C GLU A 881 37.77 29.09 -17.17
N ASN A 882 38.03 28.03 -16.38
CA ASN A 882 39.34 27.77 -15.77
C ASN A 882 40.36 27.13 -16.75
N THR A 883 39.99 26.89 -18.02
CA THR A 883 40.91 26.39 -19.05
C THR A 883 40.47 26.78 -20.47
N VAL A 884 41.48 26.94 -21.35
CA VAL A 884 41.34 27.17 -22.81
C VAL A 884 41.88 25.96 -23.61
N TYR A 885 42.30 24.91 -22.91
CA TYR A 885 42.80 23.64 -23.44
C TYR A 885 42.12 22.47 -22.72
N ILE A 886 41.12 21.87 -23.37
CA ILE A 886 40.36 20.70 -22.86
C ILE A 886 40.61 19.44 -23.70
N GLY A 887 40.97 19.61 -24.97
CA GLY A 887 41.29 18.53 -25.90
C GLY A 887 42.40 17.61 -25.38
N LYS A 888 43.51 18.13 -24.84
CA LYS A 888 44.61 17.28 -24.33
C LYS A 888 44.18 16.35 -23.17
N PRO A 889 43.47 16.81 -22.12
CA PRO A 889 42.84 15.92 -21.14
C PRO A 889 41.89 14.87 -21.74
N LEU A 890 41.10 15.23 -22.76
CA LEU A 890 40.14 14.31 -23.39
C LEU A 890 40.83 13.26 -24.28
N ALA A 891 41.87 13.64 -25.02
CA ALA A 891 42.69 12.74 -25.83
C ALA A 891 43.33 11.63 -24.98
N ASN A 892 43.85 11.98 -23.79
CA ASN A 892 44.38 11.02 -22.80
C ASN A 892 43.35 9.99 -22.32
N LEU A 893 42.04 10.26 -22.43
CA LEU A 893 40.95 9.34 -22.09
C LEU A 893 40.49 8.49 -23.31
N GLY A 894 41.12 8.69 -24.47
CA GLY A 894 40.78 8.08 -25.76
C GLY A 894 39.60 8.73 -26.48
N ILE A 895 39.19 9.93 -26.07
CA ILE A 895 38.05 10.65 -26.64
C ILE A 895 38.53 11.42 -27.88
N LYS A 896 37.99 11.09 -29.06
CA LYS A 896 38.32 11.75 -30.33
C LYS A 896 37.32 12.81 -30.74
N TYR A 897 36.07 12.66 -30.30
CA TYR A 897 34.99 13.59 -30.63
C TYR A 897 34.19 13.98 -29.39
N VAL A 898 33.79 15.25 -29.31
CA VAL A 898 32.80 15.76 -28.36
C VAL A 898 31.55 16.14 -29.15
N VAL A 899 30.39 15.62 -28.77
CA VAL A 899 29.13 15.77 -29.51
C VAL A 899 28.08 16.41 -28.62
N ILE A 900 27.49 17.51 -29.10
CA ILE A 900 26.40 18.24 -28.46
C ILE A 900 25.12 18.01 -29.28
N PRO A 901 24.22 17.09 -28.86
CA PRO A 901 22.94 16.92 -29.51
C PRO A 901 22.06 18.15 -29.27
N GLN A 902 21.77 18.90 -30.33
CA GLN A 902 20.83 20.02 -30.27
C GLN A 902 19.41 19.48 -30.45
N SER A 903 18.51 19.82 -29.53
CA SER A 903 17.17 19.24 -29.58
C SER A 903 16.35 19.84 -30.73
N SER A 904 15.86 18.99 -31.63
CA SER A 904 14.76 19.33 -32.56
C SER A 904 13.41 19.55 -31.84
N LEU A 905 13.39 19.51 -30.51
CA LEU A 905 12.23 19.63 -29.61
C LEU A 905 11.65 21.06 -29.50
N SER A 906 11.67 21.85 -30.57
CA SER A 906 10.88 23.09 -30.72
C SER A 906 11.10 24.20 -29.68
N SER A 907 12.23 24.20 -28.96
CA SER A 907 12.58 25.22 -27.97
C SER A 907 14.11 25.33 -27.86
N PRO A 908 14.73 26.42 -28.34
CA PRO A 908 16.15 26.64 -28.15
C PRO A 908 16.43 26.94 -26.67
N SER A 909 17.15 26.05 -25.99
CA SER A 909 17.60 26.26 -24.61
C SER A 909 18.90 27.07 -24.55
N PHE A 910 18.90 28.11 -23.71
CA PHE A 910 20.02 29.02 -23.43
C PHE A 910 21.36 28.27 -23.15
N LEU A 911 21.29 27.19 -22.36
CA LEU A 911 22.44 26.36 -21.98
C LEU A 911 23.17 25.67 -23.16
N THR A 912 22.44 25.26 -24.21
CA THR A 912 23.06 24.62 -25.39
C THR A 912 23.78 25.62 -26.29
N SER A 913 23.32 26.87 -26.33
CA SER A 913 24.05 27.97 -26.99
C SER A 913 25.31 28.34 -26.21
N ASP A 914 25.23 28.46 -24.88
CA ASP A 914 26.38 28.80 -24.04
C ASP A 914 27.47 27.71 -24.11
N LEU A 915 27.09 26.43 -23.92
CA LEU A 915 28.05 25.32 -23.95
C LEU A 915 28.75 25.20 -25.31
N ASN A 916 28.02 25.42 -26.41
CA ASN A 916 28.58 25.47 -27.76
C ASN A 916 29.57 26.62 -27.91
N LEU A 917 29.20 27.82 -27.46
CA LEU A 917 30.04 29.03 -27.52
C LEU A 917 31.31 28.89 -26.66
N MET A 918 31.21 28.25 -25.49
CA MET A 918 32.35 27.95 -24.61
C MET A 918 33.30 26.91 -25.20
N LEU A 919 32.77 25.85 -25.82
CA LEU A 919 33.60 24.84 -26.49
C LEU A 919 34.24 25.38 -27.77
N SER A 920 33.59 26.29 -28.50
CA SER A 920 34.20 27.00 -29.64
C SER A 920 35.32 27.99 -29.25
N ARG A 921 35.44 28.37 -27.97
CA ARG A 921 36.55 29.19 -27.45
C ARG A 921 37.82 28.37 -27.14
N GLN A 922 37.73 27.04 -27.10
CA GLN A 922 38.86 26.16 -26.76
C GLN A 922 39.83 26.06 -27.96
N ARG A 923 41.14 26.18 -27.71
CA ARG A 923 42.14 26.22 -28.79
C ARG A 923 42.54 24.85 -29.34
N ASP A 924 42.17 23.77 -28.65
CA ASP A 924 42.51 22.38 -29.01
C ASP A 924 41.30 21.53 -29.45
N LEU A 925 40.17 22.19 -29.76
CA LEU A 925 38.98 21.60 -30.37
C LEU A 925 38.70 22.20 -31.76
N ASN A 926 38.55 21.35 -32.77
CA ASN A 926 38.12 21.78 -34.11
C ASN A 926 36.64 21.43 -34.31
N GLN A 927 35.78 22.44 -34.45
CA GLN A 927 34.35 22.22 -34.73
C GLN A 927 34.17 21.53 -36.09
N LEU A 928 33.31 20.51 -36.13
CA LEU A 928 32.94 19.74 -37.32
C LEU A 928 31.45 19.90 -37.60
N VAL A 929 31.11 20.05 -38.89
CA VAL A 929 29.77 20.01 -39.52
C VAL A 929 28.62 20.57 -38.66
N ALA A 930 28.20 21.80 -38.96
CA ALA A 930 27.02 22.41 -38.35
C ALA A 930 25.72 21.87 -38.97
N ASP A 931 25.19 20.78 -38.42
CA ASP A 931 23.81 20.32 -38.65
C ASP A 931 22.89 20.93 -37.56
N PRO A 932 21.66 21.41 -37.89
CA PRO A 932 20.74 21.97 -36.90
C PRO A 932 20.31 21.01 -35.78
N SER A 933 20.60 19.71 -35.88
CA SER A 933 20.33 18.69 -34.86
C SER A 933 21.54 18.29 -34.00
N VAL A 934 22.78 18.55 -34.44
CA VAL A 934 23.99 18.14 -33.72
C VAL A 934 25.16 19.07 -34.04
N VAL A 935 25.88 19.51 -33.01
CA VAL A 935 27.22 20.10 -33.17
C VAL A 935 28.26 19.11 -32.69
N ALA A 936 29.31 18.88 -33.50
CA ALA A 936 30.43 18.04 -33.13
C ALA A 936 31.74 18.85 -33.07
N PHE A 937 32.67 18.41 -32.23
CA PHE A 937 34.03 18.89 -32.15
C PHE A 937 34.98 17.70 -32.24
N SER A 938 36.05 17.82 -33.00
CA SER A 938 37.18 16.88 -33.00
C SER A 938 38.26 17.38 -32.04
N VAL A 939 38.79 16.44 -31.26
CA VAL A 939 39.90 16.67 -30.34
C VAL A 939 41.21 16.61 -31.12
N GLN A 940 42.05 17.64 -31.04
CA GLN A 940 43.39 17.58 -31.63
C GLN A 940 44.31 16.67 -30.80
N ASP A 941 45.01 15.76 -31.46
CA ASP A 941 45.73 14.64 -30.83
C ASP A 941 47.26 14.83 -30.84
N PRO A 942 47.91 15.11 -29.69
CA PRO A 942 49.35 15.15 -29.57
C PRO A 942 49.91 13.76 -29.26
N LEU A 943 50.25 13.01 -30.32
CA LEU A 943 51.05 11.77 -30.41
C LEU A 943 50.28 10.43 -30.48
N LYS A 944 50.52 9.70 -31.58
CA LYS A 944 50.24 8.27 -31.72
C LYS A 944 50.97 7.45 -30.65
N VAL A 945 50.23 6.63 -29.90
CA VAL A 945 50.79 5.52 -29.11
C VAL A 945 50.19 4.19 -29.58
N PRO A 946 51.00 3.23 -30.08
CA PRO A 946 50.53 1.88 -30.37
C PRO A 946 50.52 1.02 -29.09
N GLY A 947 49.34 0.53 -28.69
CA GLY A 947 49.22 -0.44 -27.58
C GLY A 947 49.39 -1.89 -28.06
N PRO A 948 50.11 -2.76 -27.32
CA PRO A 948 50.30 -4.15 -27.71
C PRO A 948 49.06 -5.00 -27.43
N THR A 949 48.75 -5.92 -28.34
CA THR A 949 47.74 -6.96 -28.14
C THR A 949 48.42 -8.29 -27.82
N HIS A 950 48.20 -8.82 -26.61
CA HIS A 950 48.53 -10.21 -26.28
C HIS A 950 47.29 -10.92 -25.74
N LEU A 951 46.81 -11.92 -26.48
CA LEU A 951 45.86 -12.92 -26.02
C LEU A 951 46.64 -14.08 -25.38
N SER A 952 46.36 -14.41 -24.12
CA SER A 952 46.90 -15.62 -23.50
C SER A 952 45.95 -16.81 -23.71
N PRO A 953 46.46 -18.03 -23.99
CA PRO A 953 45.62 -19.20 -24.28
C PRO A 953 44.84 -19.75 -23.06
N PHE A 954 45.04 -19.18 -21.87
CA PHE A 954 44.41 -19.65 -20.62
C PHE A 954 42.90 -19.39 -20.55
N ASN A 955 42.41 -18.34 -21.23
CA ASN A 955 40.99 -17.97 -21.19
C ASN A 955 40.07 -18.91 -22.00
N ALA A 956 40.60 -19.62 -23.00
CA ALA A 956 39.83 -20.58 -23.78
C ALA A 956 39.36 -21.78 -22.93
N LEU A 957 40.23 -22.28 -22.06
CA LEU A 957 39.93 -23.39 -21.14
C LEU A 957 38.88 -22.98 -20.09
N LEU A 958 38.96 -21.75 -19.57
CA LEU A 958 37.99 -21.22 -18.61
C LEU A 958 36.60 -21.02 -19.24
N ASN A 959 36.55 -20.57 -20.49
CA ASN A 959 35.28 -20.39 -21.22
C ASN A 959 34.65 -21.74 -21.62
N PHE A 960 35.45 -22.76 -21.94
CA PHE A 960 34.96 -24.13 -22.16
C PHE A 960 34.34 -24.73 -20.90
N LEU A 961 34.96 -24.55 -19.72
CA LEU A 961 34.40 -24.97 -18.43
C LEU A 961 33.11 -24.21 -18.08
N ARG A 962 33.04 -22.90 -18.34
CA ARG A 962 31.83 -22.08 -18.14
C ARG A 962 30.67 -22.52 -19.04
N LEU A 963 30.95 -22.86 -20.31
CA LEU A 963 29.97 -23.41 -21.25
C LEU A 963 29.37 -24.73 -20.73
N ILE A 964 30.20 -25.65 -20.25
CA ILE A 964 29.75 -26.93 -19.67
C ILE A 964 28.87 -26.71 -18.43
N ILE A 965 29.25 -25.80 -17.52
CA ILE A 965 28.43 -25.46 -16.35
C ILE A 965 27.10 -24.83 -16.77
N GLY A 966 27.10 -23.93 -17.75
CA GLY A 966 25.88 -23.36 -18.32
C GLY A 966 24.93 -24.41 -18.91
N ILE A 967 25.47 -25.37 -19.67
CA ILE A 967 24.68 -26.48 -20.25
C ILE A 967 24.11 -27.39 -19.14
N VAL A 968 24.88 -27.70 -18.10
CA VAL A 968 24.40 -28.52 -16.96
C VAL A 968 23.28 -27.80 -16.19
N VAL A 969 23.41 -26.49 -15.95
CA VAL A 969 22.37 -25.69 -15.28
C VAL A 969 21.13 -25.54 -16.16
N ALA A 970 21.28 -25.34 -17.48
CA ALA A 970 20.17 -25.27 -18.42
C ALA A 970 19.43 -26.61 -18.54
N ALA A 971 20.15 -27.74 -18.57
CA ALA A 971 19.55 -29.08 -18.58
C ALA A 971 18.80 -29.39 -17.27
N PHE A 972 19.33 -28.95 -16.12
CA PHE A 972 18.66 -29.07 -14.83
C PHE A 972 17.37 -28.22 -14.78
N TRP A 973 17.40 -27.01 -15.35
CA TRP A 973 16.22 -26.15 -15.48
C TRP A 973 15.16 -26.71 -16.44
N LEU A 974 15.55 -27.24 -17.60
CA LEU A 974 14.65 -27.93 -18.53
C LEU A 974 13.96 -29.12 -17.86
N GLY A 975 14.70 -29.94 -17.09
CA GLY A 975 14.13 -31.03 -16.31
C GLY A 975 13.13 -30.59 -15.24
N LEU A 976 13.34 -29.43 -14.60
CA LEU A 976 12.40 -28.83 -13.65
C LEU A 976 11.15 -28.25 -14.31
N VAL A 977 11.29 -27.64 -15.50
CA VAL A 977 10.18 -27.10 -16.28
C VAL A 977 9.31 -28.23 -16.85
N GLU A 978 9.89 -29.29 -17.42
CA GLU A 978 9.15 -30.48 -17.87
C GLU A 978 8.48 -31.23 -16.71
N ALA A 979 9.12 -31.34 -15.55
CA ALA A 979 8.50 -31.94 -14.36
C ALA A 979 7.22 -31.22 -13.89
N SER A 980 7.05 -29.95 -14.28
CA SER A 980 5.82 -29.17 -14.03
C SER A 980 4.72 -29.38 -15.09
N LEU A 981 5.04 -30.00 -16.24
CA LEU A 981 4.20 -30.09 -17.44
C LEU A 981 3.82 -31.53 -17.85
N SER A 982 3.29 -32.27 -16.86
CA SER A 982 2.38 -33.43 -17.01
C SER A 982 2.94 -34.84 -17.32
N ARG A 983 2.32 -35.82 -16.63
CA ARG A 983 2.39 -37.30 -16.75
C ARG A 983 3.78 -37.98 -16.55
N ARG A 984 3.87 -38.74 -15.45
CA ARG A 984 5.06 -39.43 -14.91
C ARG A 984 5.77 -40.45 -15.83
N SER A 985 5.17 -40.88 -16.94
CA SER A 985 5.68 -41.98 -17.76
C SER A 985 6.82 -41.59 -18.72
N VAL A 986 6.85 -40.35 -19.21
CA VAL A 986 7.84 -39.91 -20.22
C VAL A 986 9.22 -39.65 -19.60
N ALA A 987 9.27 -39.03 -18.41
CA ALA A 987 10.53 -38.73 -17.71
C ALA A 987 11.39 -39.98 -17.42
N LEU A 988 10.77 -41.12 -17.12
CA LEU A 988 11.45 -42.41 -16.91
C LEU A 988 12.02 -43.02 -18.21
N TRP A 989 11.40 -42.71 -19.35
CA TRP A 989 11.88 -43.14 -20.67
C TRP A 989 13.04 -42.27 -21.15
N ILE A 990 12.92 -40.94 -21.02
CA ILE A 990 13.98 -39.99 -21.41
C ILE A 990 15.23 -40.17 -20.54
N THR A 991 15.11 -40.30 -19.22
CA THR A 991 16.29 -40.54 -18.36
C THR A 991 17.02 -41.83 -18.72
N ARG A 992 16.30 -42.94 -18.94
CA ARG A 992 16.91 -44.19 -19.44
C ARG A 992 17.62 -44.02 -20.78
N ARG A 993 17.06 -43.24 -21.71
CA ARG A 993 17.64 -43.02 -23.04
C ARG A 993 18.82 -42.03 -23.02
N PHE A 994 18.78 -41.01 -22.16
CA PHE A 994 19.88 -40.07 -21.95
C PHE A 994 21.11 -40.74 -21.33
N PHE A 995 20.95 -41.56 -20.28
CA PHE A 995 22.06 -42.32 -19.69
C PHE A 995 22.59 -43.46 -20.60
N ALA A 996 21.88 -43.81 -21.67
CA ALA A 996 22.38 -44.71 -22.72
C ALA A 996 23.19 -43.99 -23.80
N THR A 997 23.20 -42.65 -23.86
CA THR A 997 24.05 -41.89 -24.79
C THR A 997 25.52 -41.91 -24.35
N PRO A 998 26.50 -41.72 -25.27
CA PRO A 998 27.90 -41.57 -24.90
C PRO A 998 28.11 -40.47 -23.85
N LEU A 999 27.45 -39.32 -24.01
CA LEU A 999 27.52 -38.19 -23.07
C LEU A 999 27.02 -38.57 -21.66
N GLY A 1000 25.93 -39.34 -21.59
CA GLY A 1000 25.39 -39.87 -20.34
C GLY A 1000 26.33 -40.86 -19.66
N GLN A 1001 27.00 -41.73 -20.43
CA GLN A 1001 28.03 -42.63 -19.90
C GLN A 1001 29.28 -41.87 -19.42
N THR A 1002 29.71 -40.83 -20.14
CA THR A 1002 30.80 -39.94 -19.71
C THR A 1002 30.46 -39.25 -18.38
N LEU A 1003 29.24 -38.73 -18.21
CA LEU A 1003 28.79 -38.13 -16.95
C LEU A 1003 28.71 -39.15 -15.80
N VAL A 1004 28.26 -40.38 -16.05
CA VAL A 1004 28.31 -41.46 -15.04
C VAL A 1004 29.76 -41.83 -14.68
N THR A 1005 30.68 -41.78 -15.65
CA THR A 1005 32.10 -42.08 -15.45
C THR A 1005 32.80 -40.98 -14.66
N ILE A 1006 32.52 -39.71 -14.97
CA ILE A 1006 32.93 -38.55 -14.17
C ILE A 1006 32.36 -38.63 -12.75
N GLY A 1007 31.09 -39.02 -12.59
CA GLY A 1007 30.47 -39.24 -11.28
C GLY A 1007 31.12 -40.38 -10.48
N ARG A 1008 31.58 -41.46 -11.15
CA ARG A 1008 32.37 -42.53 -10.52
C ARG A 1008 33.78 -42.05 -10.13
N LEU A 1009 34.45 -41.27 -10.97
CA LEU A 1009 35.75 -40.64 -10.66
C LEU A 1009 35.64 -39.67 -9.48
N PHE A 1010 34.58 -38.87 -9.40
CA PHE A 1010 34.33 -37.99 -8.26
C PHE A 1010 34.03 -38.79 -6.98
N ARG A 1011 33.25 -39.88 -7.08
CA ARG A 1011 32.98 -40.78 -5.94
C ARG A 1011 34.23 -41.58 -5.50
N TRP A 1012 35.20 -41.81 -6.40
CA TRP A 1012 36.51 -42.39 -6.09
C TRP A 1012 37.43 -41.38 -5.38
N SER A 1013 37.46 -40.13 -5.88
CA SER A 1013 38.22 -39.02 -5.27
C SER A 1013 37.73 -38.66 -3.85
N VAL A 1014 36.42 -38.73 -3.60
CA VAL A 1014 35.80 -38.34 -2.31
C VAL A 1014 35.85 -39.46 -1.25
N ASN A 1015 36.38 -40.66 -1.55
CA ASN A 1015 36.36 -41.80 -0.62
C ASN A 1015 37.72 -42.46 -0.36
N SER A 1016 38.80 -41.68 -0.30
CA SER A 1016 40.17 -42.13 0.03
C SER A 1016 40.46 -42.21 1.54
N LYS A 1017 39.49 -42.64 2.36
CA LYS A 1017 39.76 -43.07 3.75
C LYS A 1017 40.33 -44.50 3.77
N ASN A 1018 41.60 -44.65 3.35
CA ASN A 1018 42.49 -45.75 3.76
C ASN A 1018 43.93 -45.52 3.25
N VAL A 1019 44.63 -44.53 3.80
CA VAL A 1019 46.11 -44.52 3.81
C VAL A 1019 46.58 -45.00 5.19
N SER A 1020 46.31 -46.27 5.47
CA SER A 1020 46.93 -47.01 6.56
C SER A 1020 47.07 -48.48 6.16
N LYS A 1021 48.29 -49.03 6.28
CA LYS A 1021 48.71 -50.39 5.86
C LYS A 1021 48.90 -50.63 4.35
N LEU A 1022 49.99 -50.09 3.81
CA LEU A 1022 50.84 -50.72 2.77
C LEU A 1022 52.20 -49.97 2.79
N GLY A 1023 53.31 -50.53 3.26
CA GLY A 1023 53.48 -51.82 3.94
C GLY A 1023 54.66 -51.80 4.92
N LYS A 1024 54.69 -52.75 5.86
CA LYS A 1024 55.88 -53.05 6.68
C LYS A 1024 56.76 -54.06 5.94
N GLY A 1025 57.89 -53.64 5.39
CA GLY A 1025 59.08 -54.48 5.22
C GLY A 1025 60.13 -53.98 6.21
N TRP A 1026 60.29 -54.59 7.39
CA TRP A 1026 61.22 -55.69 7.68
C TRP A 1026 62.71 -55.37 7.44
N GLY A 1027 63.43 -55.15 8.56
CA GLY A 1027 64.86 -55.44 8.70
C GLY A 1027 65.84 -54.28 8.52
N GLY A 1028 66.56 -53.87 9.58
CA GLY A 1028 67.64 -52.88 9.41
C GLY A 1028 68.28 -52.22 10.65
N ARG A 1029 68.78 -53.02 11.59
CA ARG A 1029 69.91 -52.74 12.53
C ARG A 1029 70.35 -51.27 12.87
N ARG A 1030 70.49 -51.09 14.20
CA ARG A 1030 71.62 -50.45 14.95
C ARG A 1030 71.56 -48.95 15.35
N LYS A 1031 71.87 -48.78 16.64
CA LYS A 1031 72.45 -47.61 17.34
C LYS A 1031 73.55 -46.92 16.52
N SER A 1032 73.78 -45.61 16.71
CA SER A 1032 75.01 -45.04 17.34
C SER A 1032 75.14 -43.52 17.14
N ILE A 1033 75.62 -42.79 18.18
CA ILE A 1033 76.60 -41.67 18.19
C ILE A 1033 76.45 -40.55 17.12
N LYS A 1034 76.17 -39.27 17.45
CA LYS A 1034 77.00 -38.20 18.10
C LYS A 1034 78.21 -37.76 17.24
N SER A 1035 78.60 -36.47 17.33
CA SER A 1035 79.69 -35.78 16.58
C SER A 1035 79.39 -35.53 15.07
N THR A 1036 79.88 -34.50 14.37
CA THR A 1036 80.74 -33.31 14.65
C THR A 1036 80.24 -32.20 13.69
N LEU A 1037 79.94 -30.94 14.06
CA LEU A 1037 80.79 -29.80 14.46
C LEU A 1037 81.77 -29.31 13.36
N SER A 1038 82.00 -27.99 13.31
CA SER A 1038 82.68 -27.14 12.29
C SER A 1038 81.75 -26.68 11.14
N GLU A 1039 81.60 -25.39 10.79
CA GLU A 1039 82.34 -24.17 11.17
C GLU A 1039 81.42 -22.96 11.53
N LEU A 1040 81.99 -21.96 12.20
CA LEU A 1040 81.36 -20.70 12.70
C LEU A 1040 82.23 -19.47 12.27
N PRO A 1041 82.00 -18.19 12.68
CA PRO A 1041 81.51 -17.11 11.82
C PRO A 1041 82.55 -15.95 11.74
N PRO A 1042 82.20 -14.63 11.63
CA PRO A 1042 81.74 -13.87 12.82
C PRO A 1042 80.88 -12.58 12.63
N GLN A 1043 79.96 -12.32 13.59
CA GLN A 1043 79.57 -11.02 14.25
C GLN A 1043 79.08 -9.78 13.42
N ARG A 1044 78.38 -8.74 13.92
CA ARG A 1044 77.97 -8.16 15.26
C ARG A 1044 76.47 -7.71 15.17
N ALA A 1045 75.56 -7.71 16.16
CA ALA A 1045 75.49 -7.12 17.52
C ALA A 1045 75.40 -5.55 17.56
N GLY A 1046 74.45 -4.88 18.25
CA GLY A 1046 73.31 -5.35 19.08
C GLY A 1046 72.42 -4.21 19.71
N SER A 1047 71.39 -4.63 20.48
CA SER A 1047 70.65 -4.00 21.64
C SER A 1047 70.65 -2.47 21.93
N ILE A 1048 69.57 -1.87 22.47
CA ILE A 1048 69.37 -1.66 23.95
C ILE A 1048 67.97 -1.06 24.33
N ASN A 1049 67.62 -1.15 25.62
CA ASN A 1049 66.40 -0.74 26.33
C ASN A 1049 66.53 0.69 26.99
N GLU A 1050 65.61 1.36 27.72
CA GLU A 1050 64.20 1.15 28.15
C GLU A 1050 63.54 2.50 28.63
N PHE A 1051 62.29 2.44 29.10
CA PHE A 1051 61.55 3.33 30.05
C PHE A 1051 61.83 4.85 30.28
N LYS A 1052 60.71 5.62 30.28
CA LYS A 1052 60.32 6.77 31.17
C LYS A 1052 61.27 7.98 31.37
N HIS A 1053 60.71 9.19 31.23
CA HIS A 1053 60.49 10.10 32.38
C HIS A 1053 59.48 11.24 32.08
N ILE A 1054 59.09 11.99 33.11
CA ILE A 1054 57.95 12.94 33.14
C ILE A 1054 58.43 14.33 33.61
N LYS A 1055 58.06 15.39 32.85
CA LYS A 1055 57.74 16.78 33.28
C LYS A 1055 58.88 17.67 33.84
N ILE A 1056 58.93 18.95 33.40
CA ILE A 1056 58.79 20.20 34.20
C ILE A 1056 59.08 21.46 33.33
N THR A 1057 58.56 22.60 33.80
CA THR A 1057 58.34 23.97 33.27
C THR A 1057 59.60 24.76 32.80
N SER A 1058 59.65 26.08 32.48
CA SER A 1058 58.79 27.29 32.72
C SER A 1058 59.36 28.54 31.98
N SER A 1059 58.51 29.52 31.61
CA SER A 1059 58.69 31.00 31.71
C SER A 1059 57.62 31.72 30.85
N GLU A 1060 56.62 32.43 31.38
CA GLU A 1060 56.63 33.86 31.81
C GLU A 1060 56.71 34.88 30.64
N ASN A 1061 56.01 36.04 30.60
CA ASN A 1061 55.19 36.74 31.61
C ASN A 1061 54.22 37.80 31.00
N ARG A 1062 53.03 38.03 31.62
CA ARG A 1062 52.30 39.34 31.85
C ARG A 1062 51.91 40.30 30.65
N VAL A 1063 50.89 41.19 30.68
CA VAL A 1063 49.85 41.64 31.66
C VAL A 1063 48.70 42.45 30.97
N GLU A 1064 47.45 42.39 31.52
CA GLU A 1064 46.31 43.38 31.58
C GLU A 1064 45.84 44.20 30.32
N ASP A 1065 44.63 44.81 30.19
CA ASP A 1065 43.38 44.81 31.01
C ASP A 1065 42.08 44.99 30.15
N ARG A 1066 40.93 44.71 30.77
CA ARG A 1066 39.57 45.30 30.66
C ARG A 1066 38.94 45.91 29.38
N SER A 1067 37.75 45.36 29.09
CA SER A 1067 36.43 46.02 28.85
C SER A 1067 36.19 47.00 27.70
N SER A 1068 35.14 46.77 26.90
CA SER A 1068 33.85 47.52 26.96
C SER A 1068 32.86 47.08 25.86
N ASP A 1069 31.60 47.50 25.99
CA ASP A 1069 30.48 47.20 25.08
C ASP A 1069 30.59 47.86 23.69
N ALA A 1070 30.01 47.25 22.64
CA ALA A 1070 28.89 47.86 21.88
C ALA A 1070 28.43 47.08 20.62
N ARG A 1071 27.09 47.06 20.51
CA ARG A 1071 26.18 46.82 19.36
C ARG A 1071 26.59 47.31 17.95
N VAL A 1072 25.99 46.67 16.92
CA VAL A 1072 25.50 47.24 15.62
C VAL A 1072 26.63 47.52 14.58
N THR A 1073 26.56 47.27 13.25
CA THR A 1073 25.47 47.07 12.25
C THR A 1073 25.90 46.19 11.04
N ASN A 1074 24.91 45.89 10.17
CA ASN A 1074 24.89 45.40 8.77
C ASN A 1074 26.08 45.64 7.79
N GLY A 1075 26.09 44.82 6.73
CA GLY A 1075 26.82 44.94 5.44
C GLY A 1075 27.15 43.53 4.92
N GLU A 1076 26.39 42.89 4.02
CA GLU A 1076 26.38 43.07 2.55
C GLU A 1076 27.76 42.95 1.89
N ASP A 1077 28.10 41.72 1.46
CA ASP A 1077 28.42 41.33 0.06
C ASP A 1077 28.25 39.80 -0.10
#